data_AF-A0A0B1NZF5-F1
#
_entry.id   AF-A0A0B1NZF5-F1
#
_cell.length_a   1.000
_cell.length_b   1.000
_cell.length_c   1.000
_cell.angle_alpha   90.00
_cell.angle_beta   90.00
_cell.angle_gamma   90.00
#
_symmetry.space_group_name_H-M   'P 1'
#
loop_
_entity.id
_entity.type
_entity.pdbx_description
1 polymer ?
#
loop_
_entity_poly.entity_id
_entity_poly.type
_entity_poly.pdbx_seq_one_letter_code
_entity_poly.pdbx_strand_id
1 'polypeptide(L)'
;MSPSASKRRKLDLQNDIKNKHESHSSVGLNDSIRKNQDHSKSPSPERDFKKIHSKQRHDSRENLQFIGGEYGTSLFKLQVDELMREIEPSYEKKFRGVEDILDQLKSLIEKAEPQELQSISDASRLLQKSYGVTVPYPNPKPDKDLAYKVTFAKPTSINVVGSYILKTMTKSKSVLSIDMIVVMPQSIFQSKDYLNYRYFYKRAYYLAYLAAKLESSSKERFEYNFEHLHGNELHPILIARPKIMSTTYQIRIIPAAPETLFPLPKLRPSRNSVRPRKGNDSEIKELTSTPFYNSSLTSDCNIESYFKFLHATSKNATGFKDACILGRIWLRQRGFDGSIRGGGFGHFEWAAMSAILLKGGIPKDFLALSSGYSSFQMFRSFLQFLSKSDLTIKPFVLNKNEIGIQKSNTPIFYDSPREHNILFKMSPWSYKLLRLEAKTTLDMLSDNNIDHFDSIFITKISQPLLRFDYVFSISQGSQKFQNTCADHVPEIKNFSNRLYRVLEKGLKDRVKLIYIKEHPSITWPIKSSASSIVDESVTVSVLFDPVNVNRLVDYGPSAEEDIESAEFRKFWGQKAELRRFKDGSILETLVWPAGSTQSIFETIVLYLVERHWDLKTAKNIKFMGGGMENLLPDLAIDQNQYNALQDAFKSLEVQIRSLEGLPLQVKHLSAVDPQLRYTSILSPSFGPGRPMNRPADVLIEFEGSGKWPDDLTAIQRVKASFLLRIGKLLEETNKNIKPRLGLENENQYLQNCSFLDVIYLDGPVFRLRVHCDKEQTILERQIKNKSTERHLRDEAVLALSAYKRHYVQLPLLTQSISIHCTRSPLLSSSIRLVKLWLNHHMLCRHFSEEIIEMIVARTFLKPHPWQTPSSITTAFLRTIFFLAKWDWRTTPLIVDFNNILTNVQIGSINTQLEAWRKIDPALNRTVLLVASNHDLSGTAFSAYNPSKMIAARMTALARSASNIVKDMEYELDNKLLFTTSLIEYDFVIYLSDKYTSNYQKGKSSKVTLKNLDLQSEKILKKVGYHPIQLYLKELETLYSNTIIFFHEMLTGSLIAGLWDPQFLQPRSFKVNLSYSTCVRENNEEPGAEVVINQASILAEIARLGGDLVSKIVTQKSQKE
;
A
#
# COMPACT_ATOMS: atom_id res chain seq x y z
N MET A 1 -35.64 27.06 52.22
CA MET A 1 -36.08 26.20 53.32
C MET A 1 -36.27 24.80 52.78
N SER A 2 -35.50 23.85 53.28
CA SER A 2 -35.66 22.40 53.05
C SER A 2 -36.45 21.79 54.23
N PRO A 3 -37.03 20.58 54.13
CA PRO A 3 -36.21 19.36 54.12
C PRO A 3 -36.69 18.20 53.20
N SER A 4 -35.70 17.36 52.81
CA SER A 4 -35.70 15.90 52.59
C SER A 4 -36.77 15.22 51.69
N ALA A 5 -36.50 14.20 50.86
CA ALA A 5 -35.44 13.19 50.82
C ALA A 5 -35.25 12.49 49.43
N SER A 6 -34.00 12.08 49.14
CA SER A 6 -33.46 10.89 48.42
C SER A 6 -34.25 10.18 47.29
N LYS A 7 -33.76 10.10 46.03
CA LYS A 7 -32.68 9.27 45.39
C LYS A 7 -33.02 7.80 45.00
N ARG A 8 -33.08 7.57 43.66
CA ARG A 8 -32.46 6.50 42.80
C ARG A 8 -32.89 5.03 43.01
N ARG A 9 -32.99 4.13 42.01
CA ARG A 9 -32.84 4.06 40.53
C ARG A 9 -33.17 2.60 40.13
N LYS A 10 -33.86 2.34 39.01
CA LYS A 10 -33.43 1.46 37.89
C LYS A 10 -34.55 1.28 36.85
N LEU A 11 -34.11 1.08 35.60
CA LEU A 11 -34.88 0.90 34.37
C LEU A 11 -35.74 -0.38 34.37
N ASP A 12 -36.90 -0.32 33.69
CA ASP A 12 -37.36 -1.26 32.63
C ASP A 12 -38.86 -1.05 32.34
N LEU A 13 -39.25 -1.10 31.06
CA LEU A 13 -40.60 -1.27 30.47
C LEU A 13 -40.32 -1.61 28.99
N GLN A 14 -40.58 -2.78 28.37
CA GLN A 14 -41.75 -3.69 28.37
C GLN A 14 -43.07 -2.93 28.20
N ASN A 15 -43.64 -2.97 27.00
CA ASN A 15 -44.69 -3.91 26.54
C ASN A 15 -46.10 -3.42 26.98
N ASP A 16 -46.95 -3.05 26.01
CA ASP A 16 -48.09 -3.89 25.59
C ASP A 16 -49.22 -3.13 24.84
N ILE A 17 -49.53 -3.68 23.65
CA ILE A 17 -50.85 -4.08 23.09
C ILE A 17 -51.89 -2.98 22.72
N LYS A 18 -52.30 -2.94 21.42
CA LYS A 18 -53.64 -3.38 20.93
C LYS A 18 -53.99 -3.04 19.47
N ASN A 19 -54.54 -4.08 18.82
CA ASN A 19 -55.63 -4.18 17.82
C ASN A 19 -55.17 -4.93 16.56
N LYS A 20 -55.94 -5.77 15.84
CA LYS A 20 -57.20 -6.56 16.00
C LYS A 20 -57.50 -7.08 14.57
N HIS A 21 -57.89 -8.36 14.40
CA HIS A 21 -58.86 -8.93 13.44
C HIS A 21 -58.64 -10.47 13.42
N GLU A 22 -59.53 -11.29 13.99
CA GLU A 22 -60.71 -11.95 13.37
C GLU A 22 -60.32 -12.84 12.16
N SER A 23 -60.68 -14.13 12.02
CA SER A 23 -61.82 -14.89 12.56
C SER A 23 -61.73 -16.43 12.32
N HIS A 24 -62.41 -17.20 13.20
CA HIS A 24 -63.03 -18.55 13.07
C HIS A 24 -62.14 -19.81 12.92
N SER A 25 -62.38 -20.96 13.59
CA SER A 25 -63.43 -21.44 14.50
C SER A 25 -62.98 -22.81 15.08
N SER A 26 -62.89 -22.99 16.41
CA SER A 26 -63.78 -23.78 17.31
C SER A 26 -63.65 -25.32 17.16
N VAL A 27 -63.58 -26.18 18.18
CA VAL A 27 -64.26 -26.31 19.51
C VAL A 27 -63.38 -27.28 20.34
N GLY A 28 -62.97 -26.99 21.59
CA GLY A 28 -63.69 -27.25 22.87
C GLY A 28 -63.12 -28.51 23.57
N LEU A 29 -62.28 -28.38 24.60
CA LEU A 29 -62.61 -28.37 26.05
C LEU A 29 -63.13 -29.73 26.60
N ASN A 30 -62.33 -30.46 27.38
CA ASN A 30 -62.41 -30.51 28.86
C ASN A 30 -61.75 -31.75 29.52
N ASP A 31 -61.14 -31.47 30.68
CA ASP A 31 -61.13 -32.21 31.95
C ASP A 31 -60.47 -33.60 32.16
N SER A 32 -59.36 -33.52 32.91
CA SER A 32 -59.18 -34.07 34.27
C SER A 32 -58.87 -35.58 34.53
N ILE A 33 -57.70 -35.79 35.16
CA ILE A 33 -57.48 -36.49 36.45
C ILE A 33 -57.47 -38.05 36.52
N ARG A 34 -56.25 -38.54 36.82
CA ARG A 34 -55.80 -39.62 37.77
C ARG A 34 -55.99 -41.13 37.50
N LYS A 35 -54.80 -41.76 37.43
CA LYS A 35 -54.22 -42.88 38.25
C LYS A 35 -54.76 -44.33 38.13
N ASN A 36 -53.79 -45.16 37.69
CA ASN A 36 -53.21 -46.36 38.32
C ASN A 36 -53.83 -47.76 38.13
N GLN A 37 -52.90 -48.67 37.73
CA GLN A 37 -52.71 -50.09 38.11
C GLN A 37 -53.75 -51.09 37.55
N ASP A 38 -53.44 -52.32 37.13
CA ASP A 38 -52.24 -53.18 37.20
C ASP A 38 -52.44 -54.36 36.21
N HIS A 39 -51.43 -55.26 36.12
CA HIS A 39 -51.46 -56.66 35.61
C HIS A 39 -50.97 -57.03 34.19
N SER A 40 -49.65 -57.29 34.12
CA SER A 40 -48.99 -58.62 33.96
C SER A 40 -49.20 -59.56 32.75
N LYS A 41 -48.04 -60.11 32.30
CA LYS A 41 -47.72 -61.36 31.56
C LYS A 41 -47.79 -61.26 30.02
N SER A 42 -46.78 -61.67 29.23
CA SER A 42 -45.95 -62.89 29.29
C SER A 42 -44.71 -62.77 28.31
N PRO A 43 -43.83 -63.78 28.07
CA PRO A 43 -42.39 -63.66 28.38
C PRO A 43 -41.39 -63.97 27.21
N SER A 44 -40.09 -63.92 27.55
CA SER A 44 -38.91 -64.57 26.92
C SER A 44 -38.02 -63.74 25.95
N PRO A 45 -36.72 -64.07 25.79
CA PRO A 45 -35.71 -64.16 26.84
C PRO A 45 -34.43 -63.35 26.51
N GLU A 46 -33.62 -63.14 27.54
CA GLU A 46 -32.35 -62.40 27.57
C GLU A 46 -31.26 -62.95 26.63
N ARG A 47 -30.52 -62.04 25.98
CA ARG A 47 -29.06 -62.14 25.78
C ARG A 47 -28.42 -60.76 25.88
N ASP A 48 -27.28 -60.75 26.55
CA ASP A 48 -26.53 -59.61 27.07
C ASP A 48 -26.14 -58.49 26.08
N PHE A 49 -26.18 -57.29 26.65
CA PHE A 49 -25.72 -56.02 26.12
C PHE A 49 -24.20 -55.95 25.95
N LYS A 50 -23.75 -55.50 24.77
CA LYS A 50 -22.75 -54.42 24.59
C LYS A 50 -22.45 -54.23 23.10
N LYS A 51 -22.96 -53.15 22.49
CA LYS A 51 -22.22 -52.29 21.53
C LYS A 51 -23.09 -51.21 20.87
N ILE A 52 -22.43 -50.04 20.71
CA ILE A 52 -22.67 -48.98 19.71
C ILE A 52 -23.81 -47.99 20.02
N HIS A 53 -23.45 -46.91 20.72
CA HIS A 53 -23.87 -45.57 20.32
C HIS A 53 -22.89 -44.53 20.89
N SER A 54 -22.09 -43.91 20.01
CA SER A 54 -21.65 -42.50 20.10
C SER A 54 -20.56 -42.20 19.07
N LYS A 55 -20.97 -41.93 17.82
CA LYS A 55 -20.15 -41.21 16.84
C LYS A 55 -21.06 -40.61 15.77
N GLN A 56 -21.76 -39.53 16.11
CA GLN A 56 -22.46 -38.70 15.11
C GLN A 56 -22.92 -37.33 15.64
N ARG A 57 -22.17 -36.73 16.59
CA ARG A 57 -22.45 -35.37 17.08
C ARG A 57 -21.27 -34.37 16.96
N HIS A 58 -20.13 -34.78 16.39
CA HIS A 58 -18.97 -33.89 16.22
C HIS A 58 -18.84 -33.29 14.80
N ASP A 59 -19.33 -33.96 13.74
CA ASP A 59 -19.21 -33.45 12.35
C ASP A 59 -20.15 -32.27 12.03
N SER A 60 -21.26 -32.12 12.74
CA SER A 60 -22.24 -31.07 12.41
C SER A 60 -21.79 -29.67 12.85
N ARG A 61 -20.95 -29.57 13.89
CA ARG A 61 -20.45 -28.27 14.39
C ARG A 61 -19.26 -27.74 13.61
N GLU A 62 -18.43 -28.61 13.03
CA GLU A 62 -17.32 -28.18 12.16
C GLU A 62 -17.81 -27.78 10.76
N ASN A 63 -18.94 -28.30 10.25
CA ASN A 63 -19.46 -27.81 8.96
C ASN A 63 -20.20 -26.46 9.07
N LEU A 64 -20.77 -26.11 10.22
CA LEU A 64 -21.57 -24.89 10.37
C LEU A 64 -20.75 -23.59 10.49
N GLN A 65 -19.46 -23.65 10.81
CA GLN A 65 -18.56 -22.47 10.78
C GLN A 65 -17.91 -22.22 9.41
N PHE A 66 -18.09 -23.13 8.44
CA PHE A 66 -17.40 -23.08 7.14
C PHE A 66 -18.33 -22.76 5.96
N ILE A 67 -19.63 -22.59 6.20
CA ILE A 67 -20.63 -22.18 5.20
C ILE A 67 -20.96 -20.69 5.39
N GLY A 68 -19.93 -19.86 5.30
CA GLY A 68 -20.05 -18.41 5.26
C GLY A 68 -19.44 -17.90 3.96
N GLY A 69 -20.14 -18.07 2.83
CA GLY A 69 -19.75 -17.49 1.54
C GLY A 69 -19.78 -18.43 0.33
N GLU A 70 -20.93 -19.01 -0.01
CA GLU A 70 -21.08 -19.80 -1.25
C GLU A 70 -20.88 -18.96 -2.52
N TYR A 71 -21.19 -17.65 -2.50
CA TYR A 71 -20.99 -16.76 -3.66
C TYR A 71 -19.52 -16.39 -3.91
N GLY A 72 -18.76 -16.09 -2.85
CA GLY A 72 -17.34 -15.70 -2.97
C GLY A 72 -16.43 -16.88 -3.34
N THR A 73 -16.75 -18.09 -2.88
CA THR A 73 -15.93 -19.28 -3.16
C THR A 73 -16.05 -19.79 -4.60
N SER A 74 -17.18 -19.57 -5.28
CA SER A 74 -17.36 -19.98 -6.68
C SER A 74 -16.59 -19.08 -7.67
N LEU A 75 -16.73 -17.75 -7.58
CA LEU A 75 -16.00 -16.80 -8.44
C LEU A 75 -14.49 -16.90 -8.21
N PHE A 76 -14.06 -16.91 -6.94
CA PHE A 76 -12.65 -17.01 -6.60
C PHE A 76 -12.04 -18.32 -7.10
N LYS A 77 -12.80 -19.43 -7.07
CA LYS A 77 -12.36 -20.69 -7.65
C LYS A 77 -12.17 -20.59 -9.17
N LEU A 78 -13.10 -19.96 -9.89
CA LEU A 78 -12.96 -19.74 -11.34
C LEU A 78 -11.71 -18.92 -11.67
N GLN A 79 -11.45 -17.86 -10.90
CA GLN A 79 -10.26 -17.03 -11.06
C GLN A 79 -8.97 -17.80 -10.73
N VAL A 80 -8.98 -18.65 -9.69
CA VAL A 80 -7.86 -19.56 -9.41
C VAL A 80 -7.65 -20.51 -10.60
N ASP A 81 -8.69 -21.14 -11.12
CA ASP A 81 -8.58 -22.09 -12.24
C ASP A 81 -8.07 -21.40 -13.52
N GLU A 82 -8.46 -20.15 -13.77
CA GLU A 82 -7.93 -19.30 -14.83
C GLU A 82 -6.45 -18.95 -14.61
N LEU A 83 -6.10 -18.45 -13.43
CA LEU A 83 -4.73 -18.10 -13.05
C LEU A 83 -3.78 -19.31 -13.20
N MET A 84 -4.23 -20.49 -12.82
CA MET A 84 -3.46 -21.73 -12.92
C MET A 84 -3.19 -22.09 -14.39
N ARG A 85 -4.19 -21.99 -15.27
CA ARG A 85 -4.04 -22.20 -16.72
C ARG A 85 -3.04 -21.21 -17.33
N GLU A 86 -3.08 -19.95 -16.90
CA GLU A 86 -2.16 -18.93 -17.42
C GLU A 86 -0.73 -19.11 -16.91
N ILE A 87 -0.53 -19.46 -15.64
CA ILE A 87 0.77 -19.46 -14.99
C ILE A 87 1.54 -20.77 -15.19
N GLU A 88 0.87 -21.90 -15.42
CA GLU A 88 1.54 -23.18 -15.62
C GLU A 88 2.42 -23.13 -16.89
N PRO A 89 3.74 -23.35 -16.80
CA PRO A 89 4.60 -23.39 -17.96
C PRO A 89 4.23 -24.59 -18.82
N SER A 90 4.19 -24.41 -20.14
CA SER A 90 4.12 -25.55 -21.06
C SER A 90 5.44 -26.32 -20.97
N TYR A 91 5.42 -27.41 -20.19
CA TYR A 91 6.61 -28.20 -19.91
C TYR A 91 7.21 -28.76 -21.21
N GLU A 92 6.37 -29.29 -22.09
CA GLU A 92 6.77 -29.86 -23.38
C GLU A 92 7.47 -28.85 -24.30
N LYS A 93 7.00 -27.59 -24.33
CA LYS A 93 7.59 -26.55 -25.18
C LYS A 93 8.85 -25.94 -24.56
N LYS A 94 8.80 -25.61 -23.26
CA LYS A 94 9.89 -24.88 -22.58
C LYS A 94 11.08 -25.77 -22.22
N PHE A 95 10.82 -27.05 -21.96
CA PHE A 95 11.83 -28.02 -21.54
C PHE A 95 12.03 -29.13 -22.60
N ARG A 96 11.76 -28.83 -23.88
CA ARG A 96 12.05 -29.75 -24.98
C ARG A 96 13.53 -30.10 -24.99
N GLY A 97 13.87 -31.39 -25.01
CA GLY A 97 15.27 -31.86 -25.00
C GLY A 97 15.99 -31.70 -23.65
N VAL A 98 15.27 -31.33 -22.58
CA VAL A 98 15.86 -31.23 -21.23
C VAL A 98 16.28 -32.60 -20.72
N GLU A 99 15.51 -33.64 -20.98
CA GLU A 99 15.86 -35.00 -20.57
C GLU A 99 17.20 -35.43 -21.21
N ASP A 100 17.37 -35.21 -22.51
CA ASP A 100 18.65 -35.48 -23.21
C ASP A 100 19.82 -34.68 -22.62
N ILE A 101 19.60 -33.41 -22.25
CA ILE A 101 20.62 -32.57 -21.62
C ILE A 101 20.97 -33.06 -20.21
N LEU A 102 19.96 -33.46 -19.43
CA LEU A 102 20.15 -34.00 -18.08
C LEU A 102 20.88 -35.35 -18.14
N ASP A 103 20.53 -36.21 -19.08
CA ASP A 103 21.21 -37.48 -19.34
C ASP A 103 22.64 -37.26 -19.85
N GLN A 104 22.85 -36.27 -20.70
CA GLN A 104 24.19 -35.88 -21.13
C GLN A 104 25.03 -35.44 -19.93
N LEU A 105 24.55 -34.52 -19.10
CA LEU A 105 25.25 -34.06 -17.90
C LEU A 105 25.51 -35.21 -16.92
N LYS A 106 24.52 -36.08 -16.70
CA LYS A 106 24.65 -37.28 -15.88
C LYS A 106 25.77 -38.18 -16.40
N SER A 107 25.79 -38.48 -17.71
CA SER A 107 26.82 -39.31 -18.34
C SER A 107 28.22 -38.70 -18.21
N LEU A 108 28.35 -37.37 -18.32
CA LEU A 108 29.62 -36.66 -18.14
C LEU A 108 30.12 -36.73 -16.70
N ILE A 109 29.22 -36.61 -15.73
CA ILE A 109 29.54 -36.75 -14.30
C ILE A 109 29.96 -38.20 -13.98
N GLU A 110 29.28 -39.21 -14.53
CA GLU A 110 29.60 -40.63 -14.31
C GLU A 110 30.92 -41.07 -14.97
N LYS A 111 31.32 -40.39 -16.06
CA LYS A 111 32.62 -40.56 -16.74
C LYS A 111 33.78 -39.91 -15.99
N ALA A 112 33.53 -39.08 -14.98
CA ALA A 112 34.60 -38.45 -14.20
C ALA A 112 35.42 -39.52 -13.45
N GLU A 113 36.74 -39.50 -13.68
CA GLU A 113 37.67 -40.45 -13.08
C GLU A 113 37.89 -40.16 -11.58
N PRO A 114 37.92 -41.20 -10.72
CA PRO A 114 38.31 -41.06 -9.32
C PRO A 114 39.74 -40.51 -9.17
N GLN A 115 39.99 -39.79 -8.08
CA GLN A 115 41.33 -39.30 -7.73
C GLN A 115 41.85 -39.95 -6.45
N GLU A 116 43.17 -40.09 -6.35
CA GLU A 116 43.82 -40.52 -5.13
C GLU A 116 43.67 -39.49 -3.99
N LEU A 117 43.89 -39.97 -2.77
CA LEU A 117 43.72 -39.20 -1.54
C LEU A 117 44.90 -38.24 -1.33
N GLN A 118 44.66 -36.93 -1.45
CA GLN A 118 45.70 -35.88 -1.44
C GLN A 118 45.49 -34.82 -0.35
N SER A 119 46.55 -34.09 -0.01
CA SER A 119 46.44 -32.91 0.87
C SER A 119 45.57 -31.84 0.21
N ILE A 120 44.85 -31.04 1.00
CA ILE A 120 43.94 -30.00 0.47
C ILE A 120 44.70 -28.96 -0.37
N SER A 121 45.89 -28.56 0.08
CA SER A 121 46.73 -27.58 -0.59
C SER A 121 47.25 -28.09 -1.93
N ASP A 122 47.73 -29.33 -2.00
CA ASP A 122 48.21 -29.93 -3.24
C ASP A 122 47.09 -30.15 -4.25
N ALA A 123 45.96 -30.71 -3.78
CA ALA A 123 44.81 -30.99 -4.62
C ALA A 123 44.23 -29.71 -5.25
N SER A 124 44.13 -28.63 -4.45
CA SER A 124 43.68 -27.32 -4.94
C SER A 124 44.64 -26.71 -5.97
N ARG A 125 45.95 -26.81 -5.71
CA ARG A 125 46.99 -26.31 -6.61
C ARG A 125 47.00 -27.07 -7.93
N LEU A 126 46.79 -28.38 -7.89
CA LEU A 126 46.68 -29.22 -9.09
C LEU A 126 45.48 -28.80 -9.93
N LEU A 127 44.30 -28.65 -9.33
CA LEU A 127 43.09 -28.18 -10.04
C LEU A 127 43.29 -26.83 -10.71
N GLN A 128 43.90 -25.88 -10.00
CA GLN A 128 44.16 -24.55 -10.54
C GLN A 128 45.17 -24.58 -11.69
N LYS A 129 46.25 -25.37 -11.58
CA LYS A 129 47.26 -25.49 -12.64
C LYS A 129 46.75 -26.22 -13.88
N SER A 130 45.99 -27.31 -13.70
CA SER A 130 45.58 -28.19 -14.80
C SER A 130 44.31 -27.72 -15.52
N TYR A 131 43.37 -27.09 -14.82
CA TYR A 131 42.08 -26.68 -15.40
C TYR A 131 41.79 -25.19 -15.24
N GLY A 132 42.60 -24.43 -14.49
CA GLY A 132 42.34 -23.01 -14.21
C GLY A 132 41.15 -22.77 -13.28
N VAL A 133 40.65 -23.81 -12.60
CA VAL A 133 39.49 -23.72 -11.70
C VAL A 133 39.94 -23.44 -10.28
N THR A 134 39.32 -22.45 -9.64
CA THR A 134 39.58 -22.09 -8.25
C THR A 134 38.54 -22.76 -7.36
N VAL A 135 38.97 -23.48 -6.32
CA VAL A 135 38.05 -24.15 -5.39
C VAL A 135 37.30 -23.10 -4.55
N PRO A 136 35.96 -23.11 -4.51
CA PRO A 136 35.16 -22.12 -3.78
C PRO A 136 35.07 -22.49 -2.29
N TYR A 137 36.19 -22.42 -1.57
CA TYR A 137 36.18 -22.68 -0.13
C TYR A 137 35.39 -21.60 0.63
N PRO A 138 34.52 -21.98 1.59
CA PRO A 138 33.91 -21.04 2.51
C PRO A 138 34.98 -20.40 3.41
N ASN A 139 34.63 -19.30 4.07
CA ASN A 139 35.49 -18.68 5.09
C ASN A 139 35.23 -19.29 6.49
N PRO A 140 36.25 -19.56 7.32
CA PRO A 140 37.67 -19.43 7.06
C PRO A 140 38.12 -20.43 5.99
N LYS A 141 39.17 -20.08 5.24
CA LYS A 141 39.77 -21.02 4.28
C LYS A 141 40.48 -22.17 5.02
N PRO A 142 40.62 -23.35 4.39
CA PRO A 142 41.40 -24.44 4.96
C PRO A 142 42.85 -24.03 5.20
N ASP A 143 43.43 -24.38 6.34
CA ASP A 143 44.84 -24.17 6.63
C ASP A 143 45.74 -25.04 5.76
N LYS A 144 47.01 -24.63 5.63
CA LYS A 144 48.01 -25.37 4.85
C LYS A 144 48.38 -26.73 5.46
N ASP A 145 48.30 -26.85 6.80
CA ASP A 145 48.78 -28.01 7.56
C ASP A 145 47.63 -28.86 8.16
N LEU A 146 46.53 -29.06 7.41
CA LEU A 146 45.41 -29.88 7.87
C LEU A 146 45.71 -31.37 7.75
N ALA A 147 45.48 -32.13 8.83
CA ALA A 147 45.74 -33.57 8.88
C ALA A 147 44.80 -34.43 8.01
N TYR A 148 43.64 -33.90 7.60
CA TYR A 148 42.70 -34.64 6.76
C TYR A 148 42.86 -34.29 5.29
N LYS A 149 42.65 -35.31 4.45
CA LYS A 149 42.85 -35.27 3.00
C LYS A 149 41.52 -35.17 2.24
N VAL A 150 41.61 -34.76 0.98
CA VAL A 150 40.49 -34.68 0.02
C VAL A 150 40.72 -35.67 -1.13
N THR A 151 39.63 -36.12 -1.73
CA THR A 151 39.62 -37.02 -2.89
C THR A 151 38.31 -36.79 -3.66
N PHE A 152 38.29 -37.20 -4.92
CA PHE A 152 37.07 -37.35 -5.69
C PHE A 152 36.79 -38.82 -5.95
N ALA A 153 35.54 -39.23 -5.71
CA ALA A 153 35.02 -40.54 -6.09
C ALA A 153 33.68 -40.36 -6.82
N LYS A 154 33.29 -41.35 -7.62
CA LYS A 154 32.03 -41.29 -8.37
C LYS A 154 30.84 -41.10 -7.43
N PRO A 155 29.84 -40.30 -7.82
CA PRO A 155 28.67 -40.06 -6.98
C PRO A 155 27.87 -41.35 -6.77
N THR A 156 27.23 -41.47 -5.61
CA THR A 156 26.35 -42.61 -5.28
C THR A 156 25.10 -42.62 -6.14
N SER A 157 24.53 -41.43 -6.36
CA SER A 157 23.34 -41.23 -7.16
C SER A 157 23.32 -39.81 -7.72
N ILE A 158 22.66 -39.66 -8.87
CA ILE A 158 22.40 -38.37 -9.52
C ILE A 158 20.90 -38.30 -9.75
N ASN A 159 20.23 -37.38 -9.07
CA ASN A 159 18.77 -37.28 -9.02
C ASN A 159 18.31 -35.86 -9.33
N VAL A 160 17.24 -35.72 -10.11
CA VAL A 160 16.59 -34.43 -10.33
C VAL A 160 15.51 -34.23 -9.26
N VAL A 161 15.51 -33.07 -8.61
CA VAL A 161 14.58 -32.76 -7.52
C VAL A 161 13.91 -31.40 -7.70
N GLY A 162 13.12 -31.00 -6.71
CA GLY A 162 12.53 -29.67 -6.64
C GLY A 162 11.28 -29.51 -7.50
N SER A 163 11.00 -28.27 -7.88
CA SER A 163 9.73 -27.91 -8.54
C SER A 163 9.55 -28.52 -9.93
N TYR A 164 10.64 -28.90 -10.62
CA TYR A 164 10.55 -29.48 -11.95
C TYR A 164 9.81 -30.82 -11.92
N ILE A 165 10.27 -31.77 -11.10
CA ILE A 165 9.65 -33.09 -10.98
C ILE A 165 8.27 -33.02 -10.29
N LEU A 166 8.12 -32.17 -9.27
CA LEU A 166 6.83 -31.96 -8.61
C LEU A 166 5.81 -31.23 -9.49
N LYS A 167 6.22 -30.77 -10.68
CA LYS A 167 5.42 -29.96 -11.61
C LYS A 167 4.84 -28.68 -10.98
N THR A 168 5.55 -28.06 -10.04
CA THR A 168 5.13 -26.84 -9.31
C THR A 168 5.84 -25.57 -9.77
N MET A 169 6.42 -25.57 -10.98
CA MET A 169 7.05 -24.38 -11.56
C MET A 169 5.99 -23.42 -12.08
N THR A 170 6.29 -22.12 -12.05
CA THR A 170 5.41 -21.06 -12.53
C THR A 170 6.11 -20.22 -13.59
N LYS A 171 5.37 -19.70 -14.58
CA LYS A 171 5.91 -18.78 -15.57
C LYS A 171 6.49 -17.54 -14.88
N SER A 172 7.72 -17.19 -15.21
CA SER A 172 8.40 -16.00 -14.68
C SER A 172 9.24 -15.31 -15.74
N LYS A 173 9.50 -14.01 -15.51
CA LYS A 173 10.54 -13.26 -16.25
C LYS A 173 11.95 -13.71 -15.85
N SER A 174 12.12 -14.26 -14.64
CA SER A 174 13.38 -14.88 -14.20
C SER A 174 13.60 -16.22 -14.87
N VAL A 175 14.87 -16.59 -15.03
CA VAL A 175 15.31 -17.88 -15.59
C VAL A 175 14.79 -19.02 -14.72
N LEU A 176 14.15 -20.01 -15.34
CA LEU A 176 13.67 -21.22 -14.64
C LEU A 176 14.88 -22.07 -14.24
N SER A 177 14.91 -22.58 -13.02
CA SER A 177 16.02 -23.40 -12.52
C SER A 177 15.57 -24.84 -12.27
N ILE A 178 16.35 -25.80 -12.76
CA ILE A 178 16.19 -27.24 -12.49
C ILE A 178 17.29 -27.67 -11.53
N ASP A 179 16.92 -28.30 -10.42
CA ASP A 179 17.88 -28.72 -9.40
C ASP A 179 18.27 -30.19 -9.64
N MET A 180 19.55 -30.42 -9.94
CA MET A 180 20.18 -31.74 -10.11
C MET A 180 21.08 -32.00 -8.91
N ILE A 181 20.72 -33.00 -8.11
CA ILE A 181 21.45 -33.42 -6.92
C ILE A 181 22.49 -34.47 -7.29
N VAL A 182 23.71 -34.28 -6.79
CA VAL A 182 24.81 -35.23 -6.92
C VAL A 182 25.18 -35.70 -5.51
N VAL A 183 24.79 -36.92 -5.16
CA VAL A 183 25.02 -37.48 -3.82
C VAL A 183 26.46 -37.96 -3.73
N MET A 184 27.24 -37.30 -2.88
CA MET A 184 28.63 -37.65 -2.63
C MET A 184 28.72 -39.02 -1.92
N PRO A 185 29.68 -39.88 -2.28
CA PRO A 185 29.80 -41.20 -1.67
C PRO A 185 30.23 -41.14 -0.20
N GLN A 186 29.72 -42.06 0.63
CA GLN A 186 30.06 -42.07 2.06
C GLN A 186 31.56 -42.33 2.30
N SER A 187 32.23 -43.01 1.37
CA SER A 187 33.65 -43.39 1.44
C SER A 187 34.63 -42.21 1.48
N ILE A 188 34.26 -41.03 0.99
CA ILE A 188 35.15 -39.85 1.01
C ILE A 188 35.09 -39.09 2.35
N PHE A 189 34.18 -39.48 3.25
CA PHE A 189 33.94 -38.81 4.52
C PHE A 189 34.35 -39.65 5.73
N GLN A 190 34.62 -38.98 6.84
CA GLN A 190 34.89 -39.55 8.16
C GLN A 190 33.76 -39.17 9.12
N SER A 191 33.53 -39.97 10.15
CA SER A 191 32.45 -39.76 11.13
C SER A 191 32.52 -38.43 11.91
N LYS A 192 33.69 -37.79 11.96
CA LYS A 192 33.93 -36.48 12.60
C LYS A 192 33.95 -35.30 11.62
N ASP A 193 33.67 -35.51 10.34
CA ASP A 193 33.72 -34.43 9.33
C ASP A 193 32.62 -33.38 9.49
N TYR A 194 31.62 -33.61 10.34
CA TYR A 194 30.67 -32.56 10.72
C TYR A 194 31.33 -31.41 11.51
N LEU A 195 32.50 -31.64 12.11
CA LEU A 195 33.20 -30.64 12.92
C LEU A 195 34.07 -29.71 12.05
N ASN A 196 34.16 -28.44 12.43
CA ASN A 196 35.17 -27.48 11.96
C ASN A 196 35.33 -27.41 10.43
N TYR A 197 34.22 -27.26 9.70
CA TYR A 197 34.17 -27.06 8.23
C TYR A 197 34.69 -28.21 7.37
N ARG A 198 35.09 -29.34 7.96
CA ARG A 198 35.69 -30.49 7.25
C ARG A 198 34.81 -31.00 6.11
N TYR A 199 33.52 -31.21 6.39
CA TYR A 199 32.50 -31.58 5.40
C TYR A 199 32.43 -30.54 4.27
N PHE A 200 32.32 -29.25 4.62
CA PHE A 200 32.15 -28.17 3.64
C PHE A 200 33.37 -27.98 2.73
N TYR A 201 34.59 -28.17 3.24
CA TYR A 201 35.79 -28.14 2.40
C TYR A 201 35.86 -29.33 1.43
N LYS A 202 35.52 -30.55 1.91
CA LYS A 202 35.42 -31.73 1.04
C LYS A 202 34.36 -31.54 -0.04
N ARG A 203 33.20 -30.99 0.34
CA ARG A 203 32.09 -30.65 -0.56
C ARG A 203 32.50 -29.61 -1.62
N ALA A 204 33.16 -28.53 -1.22
CA ALA A 204 33.64 -27.49 -2.13
C ALA A 204 34.70 -28.02 -3.11
N TYR A 205 35.62 -28.86 -2.64
CA TYR A 205 36.60 -29.54 -3.49
C TYR A 205 35.92 -30.48 -4.49
N TYR A 206 34.97 -31.29 -4.03
CA TYR A 206 34.20 -32.21 -4.87
C TYR A 206 33.49 -31.46 -6.00
N LEU A 207 32.84 -30.33 -5.69
CA LEU A 207 32.20 -29.46 -6.66
C LEU A 207 33.20 -28.88 -7.66
N ALA A 208 34.34 -28.38 -7.20
CA ALA A 208 35.35 -27.77 -8.07
C ALA A 208 35.95 -28.79 -9.04
N TYR A 209 36.16 -30.03 -8.60
CA TYR A 209 36.60 -31.12 -9.48
C TYR A 209 35.56 -31.45 -10.55
N LEU A 210 34.27 -31.54 -10.17
CA LEU A 210 33.19 -31.71 -11.14
C LEU A 210 33.13 -30.55 -12.14
N ALA A 211 33.24 -29.31 -11.67
CA ALA A 211 33.25 -28.13 -12.53
C ALA A 211 34.42 -28.18 -13.53
N ALA A 212 35.62 -28.57 -13.09
CA ALA A 212 36.79 -28.71 -13.96
C ALA A 212 36.58 -29.76 -15.05
N LYS A 213 36.05 -30.94 -14.71
CA LYS A 213 35.77 -32.01 -15.69
C LYS A 213 34.64 -31.67 -16.65
N LEU A 214 33.59 -31.01 -16.18
CA LEU A 214 32.48 -30.57 -17.03
C LEU A 214 32.91 -29.45 -17.98
N GLU A 215 33.65 -28.46 -17.48
CA GLU A 215 34.22 -27.39 -18.31
C GLU A 215 35.14 -27.99 -19.39
N SER A 216 36.07 -28.89 -19.04
CA SER A 216 37.00 -29.45 -20.01
C SER A 216 36.33 -30.34 -21.07
N SER A 217 35.26 -31.06 -20.71
CA SER A 217 34.57 -31.99 -21.60
C SER A 217 33.44 -31.37 -22.42
N SER A 218 32.91 -30.21 -22.02
CA SER A 218 31.68 -29.68 -22.62
C SER A 218 31.59 -28.15 -22.72
N LYS A 219 32.73 -27.46 -22.71
CA LYS A 219 32.84 -25.99 -22.84
C LYS A 219 32.08 -25.39 -24.02
N GLU A 220 32.00 -26.09 -25.13
CA GLU A 220 31.33 -25.59 -26.34
C GLU A 220 29.81 -25.58 -26.20
N ARG A 221 29.25 -26.43 -25.34
CA ARG A 221 27.80 -26.61 -25.17
C ARG A 221 27.24 -25.89 -23.95
N PHE A 222 28.03 -25.75 -22.89
CA PHE A 222 27.58 -25.14 -21.64
C PHE A 222 28.49 -23.99 -21.19
N GLU A 223 27.89 -23.05 -20.47
CA GLU A 223 28.58 -22.06 -19.66
C GLU A 223 28.43 -22.43 -18.18
N TYR A 224 29.55 -22.43 -17.45
CA TYR A 224 29.61 -22.85 -16.06
C TYR A 224 30.01 -21.68 -15.14
N ASN A 225 29.19 -21.43 -14.13
CA ASN A 225 29.45 -20.42 -13.09
C ASN A 225 29.17 -20.99 -11.71
N PHE A 226 29.88 -20.52 -10.69
CA PHE A 226 29.54 -20.82 -9.31
C PHE A 226 28.47 -19.86 -8.77
N GLU A 227 27.62 -20.38 -7.89
CA GLU A 227 26.62 -19.64 -7.12
C GLU A 227 26.60 -20.20 -5.68
N HIS A 228 26.18 -19.41 -4.71
CA HIS A 228 25.85 -19.93 -3.38
C HIS A 228 24.38 -20.34 -3.34
N LEU A 229 24.09 -21.61 -3.01
CA LEU A 229 22.72 -22.11 -2.92
C LEU A 229 21.94 -21.29 -1.89
N HIS A 230 20.89 -20.59 -2.35
CA HIS A 230 20.08 -19.71 -1.51
C HIS A 230 20.90 -18.61 -0.78
N GLY A 231 22.07 -18.23 -1.32
CA GLY A 231 22.98 -17.28 -0.70
C GLY A 231 23.74 -17.83 0.52
N ASN A 232 23.73 -19.14 0.74
CA ASN A 232 24.48 -19.77 1.83
C ASN A 232 25.94 -20.03 1.40
N GLU A 233 26.87 -19.32 2.03
CA GLU A 233 28.31 -19.40 1.75
C GLU A 233 28.90 -20.81 1.98
N LEU A 234 28.27 -21.63 2.83
CA LEU A 234 28.67 -23.03 3.05
C LEU A 234 28.30 -23.97 1.89
N HIS A 235 27.39 -23.54 1.01
CA HIS A 235 26.85 -24.36 -0.07
C HIS A 235 27.12 -23.76 -1.44
N PRO A 236 28.39 -23.70 -1.90
CA PRO A 236 28.65 -23.41 -3.32
C PRO A 236 28.00 -24.50 -4.19
N ILE A 237 27.46 -24.09 -5.34
CA ILE A 237 26.84 -24.94 -6.36
C ILE A 237 27.34 -24.52 -7.74
N LEU A 238 27.17 -25.40 -8.72
CA LEU A 238 27.57 -25.13 -10.10
C LEU A 238 26.32 -24.89 -10.95
N ILE A 239 26.28 -23.75 -11.63
CA ILE A 239 25.23 -23.38 -12.58
C ILE A 239 25.71 -23.73 -13.98
N ALA A 240 24.98 -24.61 -14.65
CA ALA A 240 25.19 -24.97 -16.05
C ALA A 240 24.12 -24.31 -16.92
N ARG A 241 24.54 -23.45 -17.85
CA ARG A 241 23.66 -22.80 -18.83
C ARG A 241 23.93 -23.36 -20.23
N PRO A 242 22.93 -23.96 -20.91
CA PRO A 242 23.09 -24.40 -22.29
C PRO A 242 23.29 -23.20 -23.23
N LYS A 243 24.23 -23.30 -24.17
CA LYS A 243 24.51 -22.25 -25.18
C LYS A 243 23.57 -22.29 -26.38
N ILE A 244 23.03 -23.47 -26.70
CA ILE A 244 22.27 -23.75 -27.95
C ILE A 244 20.79 -23.35 -27.84
N MET A 245 20.23 -23.35 -26.63
CA MET A 245 18.83 -22.97 -26.39
C MET A 245 18.80 -21.58 -25.77
N SER A 246 18.10 -20.64 -26.41
CA SER A 246 17.98 -19.25 -25.94
C SER A 246 17.51 -19.17 -24.48
N THR A 247 18.42 -19.06 -23.50
CA THR A 247 18.22 -18.54 -22.13
C THR A 247 16.98 -18.99 -21.32
N THR A 248 16.27 -20.07 -21.69
CA THR A 248 14.94 -20.38 -21.11
C THR A 248 15.02 -20.96 -19.69
N TYR A 249 16.07 -21.71 -19.39
CA TYR A 249 16.31 -22.32 -18.08
C TYR A 249 17.81 -22.49 -17.79
N GLN A 250 18.12 -22.77 -16.53
CA GLN A 250 19.46 -23.13 -16.06
C GLN A 250 19.39 -24.40 -15.19
N ILE A 251 20.48 -25.16 -15.15
CA ILE A 251 20.59 -26.38 -14.34
C ILE A 251 21.52 -26.08 -13.17
N ARG A 252 21.05 -26.35 -11.95
CA ARG A 252 21.82 -26.20 -10.71
C ARG A 252 22.31 -27.57 -10.29
N ILE A 253 23.62 -27.78 -10.34
CA ILE A 253 24.26 -29.01 -9.89
C ILE A 253 24.64 -28.81 -8.42
N ILE A 254 23.99 -29.58 -7.54
CA ILE A 254 24.04 -29.43 -6.09
C ILE A 254 24.66 -30.68 -5.46
N PRO A 255 25.87 -30.58 -4.88
CA PRO A 255 26.43 -31.66 -4.07
C PRO A 255 25.59 -31.86 -2.81
N ALA A 256 25.21 -33.11 -2.53
CA ALA A 256 24.45 -33.49 -1.34
C ALA A 256 25.16 -34.60 -0.54
N ALA A 257 24.79 -34.71 0.73
CA ALA A 257 25.30 -35.74 1.62
C ALA A 257 24.32 -36.93 1.68
N PRO A 258 24.82 -38.17 1.87
CA PRO A 258 23.96 -39.30 2.21
C PRO A 258 23.21 -39.07 3.53
N GLU A 259 21.96 -39.55 3.62
CA GLU A 259 21.07 -39.38 4.79
C GLU A 259 21.68 -39.94 6.09
N THR A 260 22.44 -41.04 5.99
CA THR A 260 23.05 -41.75 7.12
C THR A 260 24.49 -41.32 7.43
N LEU A 261 24.99 -40.26 6.80
CA LEU A 261 26.40 -39.87 6.91
C LEU A 261 26.81 -39.48 8.34
N PHE A 262 25.96 -38.71 9.04
CA PHE A 262 26.25 -38.19 10.37
C PHE A 262 25.16 -38.55 11.38
N PRO A 263 25.49 -38.73 12.67
CA PRO A 263 24.49 -38.90 13.71
C PRO A 263 23.71 -37.58 13.91
N LEU A 264 22.46 -37.54 13.47
CA LEU A 264 21.58 -36.36 13.55
C LEU A 264 21.55 -35.70 14.94
N PRO A 265 21.51 -36.43 16.09
CA PRO A 265 21.48 -35.80 17.42
C PRO A 265 22.66 -34.90 17.75
N LYS A 266 23.79 -35.06 17.05
CA LYS A 266 24.98 -34.20 17.20
C LYS A 266 24.84 -32.87 16.45
N LEU A 267 23.91 -32.78 15.50
CA LEU A 267 23.61 -31.63 14.67
C LEU A 267 22.38 -30.85 15.16
N ARG A 268 21.89 -31.12 16.36
CA ARG A 268 20.78 -30.37 16.95
C ARG A 268 21.14 -28.88 17.09
N PRO A 269 20.15 -27.97 17.07
CA PRO A 269 20.39 -26.52 17.20
C PRO A 269 21.12 -26.10 18.48
N SER A 270 21.04 -26.90 19.55
CA SER A 270 21.72 -26.66 20.84
C SER A 270 23.18 -27.09 20.87
N ARG A 271 23.67 -27.80 19.85
CA ARG A 271 25.05 -28.33 19.81
C ARG A 271 26.00 -27.37 19.10
N ASN A 272 27.26 -27.39 19.53
CA ASN A 272 28.37 -26.72 18.86
C ASN A 272 29.11 -27.70 17.93
N SER A 273 29.24 -27.33 16.66
CA SER A 273 30.02 -28.07 15.66
C SER A 273 31.28 -27.34 15.19
N VAL A 274 31.50 -26.11 15.65
CA VAL A 274 32.69 -25.30 15.33
C VAL A 274 33.43 -24.99 16.62
N ARG A 275 34.48 -25.76 16.89
CA ARG A 275 35.28 -25.70 18.11
C ARG A 275 36.42 -24.69 17.96
N PRO A 276 36.59 -23.75 18.90
CA PRO A 276 37.73 -22.83 18.88
C PRO A 276 39.05 -23.58 19.01
N ARG A 277 40.11 -23.05 18.40
CA ARG A 277 41.48 -23.55 18.62
C ARG A 277 41.87 -23.29 20.07
N LYS A 278 42.37 -24.30 20.78
CA LYS A 278 42.85 -24.14 22.16
C LYS A 278 44.01 -23.14 22.17
N GLY A 279 43.79 -21.94 22.71
CA GLY A 279 44.86 -21.08 23.21
C GLY A 279 45.30 -21.56 24.59
N ASN A 280 46.56 -21.31 24.96
CA ASN A 280 47.21 -21.88 26.14
C ASN A 280 46.72 -21.35 27.51
N ASP A 281 45.68 -20.52 27.59
CA ASP A 281 45.18 -19.99 28.87
C ASP A 281 43.72 -20.37 29.15
N SER A 282 43.57 -21.21 30.19
CA SER A 282 42.53 -21.29 31.23
C SER A 282 41.04 -20.96 30.96
N GLU A 283 40.20 -21.85 31.53
CA GLU A 283 38.73 -21.88 31.67
C GLU A 283 37.91 -22.34 30.44
N ILE A 284 37.15 -23.43 30.66
CA ILE A 284 36.14 -23.93 29.70
C ILE A 284 35.02 -22.89 29.65
N LYS A 285 35.14 -21.89 28.78
CA LYS A 285 33.98 -21.09 28.36
C LYS A 285 32.95 -22.03 27.75
N GLU A 286 31.70 -21.96 28.20
CA GLU A 286 30.60 -22.70 27.58
C GLU A 286 30.61 -22.48 26.05
N LEU A 287 30.66 -23.58 25.30
CA LEU A 287 30.71 -23.52 23.84
C LEU A 287 29.37 -23.01 23.31
N THR A 288 29.40 -21.88 22.59
CA THR A 288 28.21 -21.31 21.95
C THR A 288 27.67 -22.27 20.88
N SER A 289 26.35 -22.48 20.84
CA SER A 289 25.71 -23.33 19.84
C SER A 289 25.90 -22.79 18.42
N THR A 290 25.84 -23.69 17.43
CA THR A 290 26.01 -23.34 16.00
C THR A 290 24.81 -23.79 15.15
N PRO A 291 23.61 -23.22 15.37
CA PRO A 291 22.38 -23.63 14.71
C PRO A 291 22.37 -23.40 13.19
N PHE A 292 22.94 -22.33 12.66
CA PHE A 292 22.99 -22.06 11.21
C PHE A 292 23.93 -23.04 10.50
N TYR A 293 25.13 -23.26 11.04
CA TYR A 293 26.07 -24.25 10.52
C TYR A 293 25.47 -25.67 10.54
N ASN A 294 24.87 -26.06 11.67
CA ASN A 294 24.26 -27.38 11.83
C ASN A 294 23.06 -27.57 10.89
N SER A 295 22.22 -26.54 10.75
CA SER A 295 21.06 -26.57 9.84
C SER A 295 21.51 -26.63 8.38
N SER A 296 22.61 -25.96 8.04
CA SER A 296 23.20 -26.04 6.70
C SER A 296 23.62 -27.48 6.37
N LEU A 297 24.37 -28.13 7.26
CA LEU A 297 24.79 -29.51 7.06
C LEU A 297 23.60 -30.49 6.99
N THR A 298 22.64 -30.36 7.91
CA THR A 298 21.43 -31.22 7.91
C THR A 298 20.56 -30.98 6.68
N SER A 299 20.57 -29.78 6.08
CA SER A 299 19.82 -29.52 4.84
C SER A 299 20.35 -30.37 3.68
N ASP A 300 21.67 -30.52 3.54
CA ASP A 300 22.30 -31.36 2.51
C ASP A 300 22.02 -32.86 2.71
N CYS A 301 21.94 -33.33 3.96
CA CYS A 301 21.60 -34.73 4.28
C CYS A 301 20.13 -35.07 3.96
N ASN A 302 19.24 -34.07 3.97
CA ASN A 302 17.80 -34.28 3.95
C ASN A 302 17.13 -33.94 2.60
N ILE A 303 17.87 -33.52 1.57
CA ILE A 303 17.30 -33.11 0.27
C ILE A 303 16.42 -34.21 -0.33
N GLU A 304 16.93 -35.43 -0.43
CA GLU A 304 16.17 -36.57 -0.96
C GLU A 304 15.00 -36.98 -0.05
N SER A 305 15.21 -36.91 1.28
CA SER A 305 14.21 -37.26 2.29
C SER A 305 13.01 -36.31 2.25
N TYR A 306 13.25 -35.01 2.08
CA TYR A 306 12.20 -34.02 1.87
C TYR A 306 11.52 -34.19 0.51
N PHE A 307 12.28 -34.44 -0.56
CA PHE A 307 11.70 -34.64 -1.88
C PHE A 307 10.75 -35.84 -1.92
N LYS A 308 11.16 -37.00 -1.40
CA LYS A 308 10.31 -38.20 -1.26
C LYS A 308 9.04 -37.90 -0.47
N PHE A 309 9.17 -37.12 0.60
CA PHE A 309 8.03 -36.72 1.42
C PHE A 309 7.07 -35.78 0.72
N LEU A 310 7.56 -34.74 0.04
CA LEU A 310 6.73 -33.83 -0.74
C LEU A 310 6.01 -34.56 -1.87
N HIS A 311 6.69 -35.47 -2.56
CA HIS A 311 6.09 -36.29 -3.61
C HIS A 311 4.99 -37.21 -3.06
N ALA A 312 5.23 -37.88 -1.93
CA ALA A 312 4.20 -38.69 -1.26
C ALA A 312 2.98 -37.84 -0.83
N THR A 313 3.21 -36.65 -0.26
CA THR A 313 2.12 -35.74 0.12
C THR A 313 1.34 -35.25 -1.10
N SER A 314 2.01 -34.96 -2.21
CA SER A 314 1.33 -34.54 -3.45
C SER A 314 0.41 -35.60 -4.05
N LYS A 315 0.69 -36.89 -3.80
CA LYS A 315 -0.19 -38.00 -4.19
C LYS A 315 -1.36 -38.19 -3.21
N ASN A 316 -1.14 -37.92 -1.92
CA ASN A 316 -2.15 -38.14 -0.87
C ASN A 316 -3.17 -37.00 -0.75
N ALA A 317 -2.77 -35.76 -1.05
CA ALA A 317 -3.63 -34.58 -0.94
C ALA A 317 -3.75 -33.89 -2.30
N THR A 318 -4.91 -33.98 -2.93
CA THR A 318 -5.16 -33.52 -4.30
C THR A 318 -4.96 -32.00 -4.46
N GLY A 319 -5.39 -31.21 -3.48
CA GLY A 319 -5.22 -29.74 -3.49
C GLY A 319 -3.81 -29.24 -3.19
N PHE A 320 -2.86 -30.11 -2.78
CA PHE A 320 -1.56 -29.70 -2.26
C PHE A 320 -0.67 -29.03 -3.31
N LYS A 321 -0.62 -29.59 -4.53
CA LYS A 321 0.22 -29.07 -5.62
C LYS A 321 -0.18 -27.64 -5.98
N ASP A 322 -1.46 -27.42 -6.18
CA ASP A 322 -2.01 -26.12 -6.57
C ASP A 322 -1.92 -25.11 -5.42
N ALA A 323 -2.12 -25.54 -4.18
CA ALA A 323 -1.88 -24.70 -3.00
C ALA A 323 -0.42 -24.22 -2.90
N CYS A 324 0.55 -25.08 -3.26
CA CYS A 324 1.96 -24.68 -3.33
C CYS A 324 2.23 -23.68 -4.46
N ILE A 325 1.54 -23.81 -5.60
CA ILE A 325 1.64 -22.85 -6.72
C ILE A 325 1.06 -21.49 -6.31
N LEU A 326 -0.12 -21.46 -5.68
CA LEU A 326 -0.71 -20.25 -5.11
C LEU A 326 0.22 -19.59 -4.08
N GLY A 327 0.78 -20.38 -3.17
CA GLY A 327 1.77 -19.91 -2.19
C GLY A 327 3.01 -19.30 -2.86
N ARG A 328 3.51 -19.93 -3.92
CA ARG A 328 4.65 -19.43 -4.69
C ARG A 328 4.35 -18.10 -5.37
N ILE A 329 3.16 -17.94 -5.96
CA ILE A 329 2.72 -16.69 -6.57
C ILE A 329 2.62 -15.60 -5.50
N TRP A 330 1.95 -15.91 -4.38
CA TRP A 330 1.76 -15.01 -3.26
C TRP A 330 3.09 -14.48 -2.67
N LEU A 331 4.06 -15.37 -2.43
CA LEU A 331 5.40 -15.03 -1.96
C LEU A 331 6.12 -14.11 -2.95
N ARG A 332 6.05 -14.43 -4.24
CA ARG A 332 6.72 -13.67 -5.30
C ARG A 332 6.17 -12.26 -5.44
N GLN A 333 4.86 -12.06 -5.36
CA GLN A 333 4.27 -10.71 -5.39
C GLN A 333 4.75 -9.85 -4.22
N ARG A 334 5.03 -10.49 -3.08
CA ARG A 334 5.56 -9.89 -1.84
C ARG A 334 7.08 -9.81 -1.78
N GLY A 335 7.78 -10.28 -2.81
CA GLY A 335 9.24 -10.23 -2.90
C GLY A 335 9.96 -11.17 -1.94
N PHE A 336 9.31 -12.24 -1.47
CA PHE A 336 9.95 -13.29 -0.69
C PHE A 336 10.51 -14.38 -1.61
N ASP A 337 11.67 -14.92 -1.22
CA ASP A 337 12.22 -16.15 -1.79
C ASP A 337 12.95 -16.98 -0.72
N GLY A 338 13.42 -18.16 -1.12
CA GLY A 338 14.09 -19.10 -0.23
C GLY A 338 15.55 -18.73 0.10
N SER A 339 16.08 -17.63 -0.41
CA SER A 339 17.43 -17.17 -0.12
C SER A 339 17.52 -16.44 1.21
N ILE A 340 18.68 -16.48 1.85
CA ILE A 340 18.95 -15.80 3.14
C ILE A 340 18.70 -14.29 3.02
N ARG A 341 19.05 -13.70 1.87
CA ARG A 341 18.90 -12.27 1.59
C ARG A 341 17.48 -11.91 1.11
N GLY A 342 16.75 -12.84 0.49
CA GLY A 342 15.35 -12.71 0.07
C GLY A 342 14.31 -13.08 1.13
N GLY A 343 14.72 -13.19 2.39
CA GLY A 343 13.83 -13.37 3.55
C GLY A 343 13.79 -14.78 4.13
N GLY A 344 14.40 -15.77 3.46
CA GLY A 344 14.59 -17.13 3.96
C GLY A 344 13.35 -18.01 3.91
N PHE A 345 12.32 -17.62 3.16
CA PHE A 345 11.03 -18.32 3.08
C PHE A 345 10.51 -18.31 1.63
N GLY A 346 10.73 -19.41 0.93
CA GLY A 346 10.35 -19.59 -0.47
C GLY A 346 9.36 -20.74 -0.65
N HIS A 347 9.34 -21.23 -1.88
CA HIS A 347 8.44 -22.32 -2.30
C HIS A 347 8.75 -23.65 -1.58
N PHE A 348 10.01 -23.93 -1.26
CA PHE A 348 10.39 -25.14 -0.53
C PHE A 348 9.89 -25.08 0.92
N GLU A 349 10.14 -23.97 1.62
CA GLU A 349 9.71 -23.78 3.01
C GLU A 349 8.17 -23.83 3.10
N TRP A 350 7.47 -23.18 2.16
CA TRP A 350 6.02 -23.26 2.04
C TRP A 350 5.53 -24.71 1.89
N ALA A 351 6.08 -25.45 0.93
CA ALA A 351 5.66 -26.81 0.63
C ALA A 351 5.99 -27.77 1.79
N ALA A 352 7.18 -27.69 2.38
CA ALA A 352 7.62 -28.55 3.46
C ALA A 352 6.80 -28.32 4.73
N MET A 353 6.56 -27.06 5.11
CA MET A 353 5.72 -26.75 6.27
C MET A 353 4.26 -27.13 6.04
N SER A 354 3.70 -26.84 4.87
CA SER A 354 2.32 -27.25 4.53
C SER A 354 2.18 -28.77 4.56
N ALA A 355 3.15 -29.53 4.04
CA ALA A 355 3.15 -30.98 4.09
C ALA A 355 3.25 -31.53 5.53
N ILE A 356 4.03 -30.89 6.40
CA ILE A 356 4.14 -31.27 7.81
C ILE A 356 2.82 -30.99 8.54
N LEU A 357 2.16 -29.87 8.25
CA LEU A 357 0.87 -29.54 8.83
C LEU A 357 -0.28 -30.42 8.30
N LEU A 358 -0.09 -31.16 7.22
CA LEU A 358 -1.02 -32.20 6.74
C LEU A 358 -0.82 -33.56 7.43
N LYS A 359 0.29 -33.75 8.15
CA LYS A 359 0.59 -35.00 8.86
C LYS A 359 0.02 -35.02 10.27
N GLY A 360 -0.10 -36.21 10.85
CA GLY A 360 -0.34 -36.39 12.29
C GLY A 360 0.87 -35.99 13.14
N GLY A 361 0.65 -35.83 14.45
CA GLY A 361 1.72 -35.47 15.41
C GLY A 361 1.90 -33.96 15.64
N ILE A 362 0.95 -33.16 15.16
CA ILE A 362 0.91 -31.70 15.36
C ILE A 362 0.55 -31.39 16.83
N PRO A 363 1.25 -30.47 17.50
CA PRO A 363 0.86 -30.07 18.85
C PRO A 363 -0.54 -29.46 18.86
N LYS A 364 -1.35 -29.77 19.89
CA LYS A 364 -2.76 -29.31 20.03
C LYS A 364 -2.96 -27.80 19.91
N ASP A 365 -1.91 -27.02 20.15
CA ASP A 365 -1.94 -25.56 20.12
C ASP A 365 -1.81 -24.97 18.71
N PHE A 366 -1.51 -25.80 17.70
CA PHE A 366 -1.33 -25.37 16.31
C PHE A 366 -2.41 -25.94 15.41
N LEU A 367 -2.76 -25.18 14.37
CA LEU A 367 -3.78 -25.56 13.40
C LEU A 367 -3.24 -26.65 12.46
N ALA A 368 -3.89 -27.81 12.47
CA ALA A 368 -3.65 -28.88 11.51
C ALA A 368 -4.39 -28.62 10.19
N LEU A 369 -3.81 -29.05 9.07
CA LEU A 369 -4.43 -29.04 7.75
C LEU A 369 -5.04 -30.41 7.47
N SER A 370 -6.14 -30.44 6.71
CA SER A 370 -6.77 -31.69 6.27
C SER A 370 -6.38 -32.02 4.82
N SER A 371 -6.18 -33.32 4.53
CA SER A 371 -5.93 -33.81 3.17
C SER A 371 -7.13 -33.65 2.23
N GLY A 372 -8.33 -33.48 2.78
CA GLY A 372 -9.56 -33.23 2.02
C GLY A 372 -9.78 -31.77 1.60
N TYR A 373 -8.90 -30.85 1.99
CA TYR A 373 -9.03 -29.43 1.63
C TYR A 373 -8.76 -29.19 0.15
N SER A 374 -9.55 -28.28 -0.44
CA SER A 374 -9.25 -27.70 -1.75
C SER A 374 -7.95 -26.89 -1.71
N SER A 375 -7.38 -26.59 -2.87
CA SER A 375 -6.15 -25.79 -2.99
C SER A 375 -6.27 -24.43 -2.30
N PHE A 376 -7.41 -23.76 -2.47
CA PHE A 376 -7.69 -22.48 -1.81
C PHE A 376 -7.89 -22.62 -0.29
N GLN A 377 -8.62 -23.63 0.18
CA GLN A 377 -8.79 -23.88 1.61
C GLN A 377 -7.44 -24.15 2.29
N MET A 378 -6.58 -24.93 1.65
CA MET A 378 -5.24 -25.22 2.14
C MET A 378 -4.38 -23.95 2.18
N PHE A 379 -4.41 -23.14 1.12
CA PHE A 379 -3.74 -21.84 1.08
C PHE A 379 -4.21 -20.91 2.21
N ARG A 380 -5.53 -20.72 2.37
CA ARG A 380 -6.12 -19.87 3.42
C ARG A 380 -5.76 -20.37 4.83
N SER A 381 -5.89 -21.66 5.08
CA SER A 381 -5.57 -22.25 6.39
C SER A 381 -4.08 -22.17 6.73
N PHE A 382 -3.20 -22.29 5.73
CA PHE A 382 -1.77 -22.08 5.94
C PHE A 382 -1.43 -20.62 6.26
N LEU A 383 -2.08 -19.65 5.60
CA LEU A 383 -1.96 -18.24 5.98
C LEU A 383 -2.48 -17.98 7.41
N GLN A 384 -3.56 -18.64 7.82
CA GLN A 384 -4.08 -18.56 9.19
C GLN A 384 -3.06 -19.06 10.21
N PHE A 385 -2.36 -20.15 9.91
CA PHE A 385 -1.24 -20.63 10.72
C PHE A 385 -0.15 -19.57 10.83
N LEU A 386 0.34 -19.03 9.70
CA LEU A 386 1.39 -18.00 9.70
C LEU A 386 1.00 -16.73 10.46
N SER A 387 -0.27 -16.30 10.36
CA SER A 387 -0.73 -15.10 11.06
C SER A 387 -0.87 -15.30 12.57
N LYS A 388 -1.50 -16.39 13.01
CA LYS A 388 -1.85 -16.61 14.43
C LYS A 388 -0.70 -17.19 15.26
N SER A 389 0.17 -17.99 14.64
CA SER A 389 1.26 -18.67 15.34
C SER A 389 2.54 -17.86 15.29
N ASP A 390 2.99 -17.36 16.45
CA ASP A 390 4.29 -16.69 16.57
C ASP A 390 5.41 -17.68 16.93
N LEU A 391 6.18 -18.07 15.92
CA LEU A 391 7.25 -19.07 16.02
C LEU A 391 8.53 -18.56 16.68
N THR A 392 8.66 -17.25 16.96
CA THR A 392 9.78 -16.73 17.78
C THR A 392 9.47 -16.86 19.27
N ILE A 393 8.20 -16.69 19.65
CA ILE A 393 7.74 -16.83 21.05
C ILE A 393 7.51 -18.30 21.39
N LYS A 394 6.82 -19.02 20.50
CA LYS A 394 6.42 -20.42 20.68
C LYS A 394 6.91 -21.26 19.50
N PRO A 395 8.07 -21.94 19.62
CA PRO A 395 8.63 -22.72 18.54
C PRO A 395 7.71 -23.90 18.17
N PHE A 396 7.61 -24.20 16.88
CA PHE A 396 6.90 -25.39 16.40
C PHE A 396 7.84 -26.58 16.41
N VAL A 397 7.44 -27.68 17.04
CA VAL A 397 8.19 -28.94 17.09
C VAL A 397 7.25 -30.08 16.77
N LEU A 398 7.48 -30.74 15.64
CA LEU A 398 6.73 -31.94 15.25
C LEU A 398 7.08 -33.09 16.20
N ASN A 399 6.09 -33.85 16.70
CA ASN A 399 6.31 -34.97 17.63
C ASN A 399 7.17 -34.57 18.84
N LYS A 400 6.59 -33.83 19.80
CA LYS A 400 7.25 -33.27 21.00
C LYS A 400 8.25 -34.26 21.64
N ASN A 401 9.50 -34.23 21.18
CA ASN A 401 10.63 -34.88 21.80
C ASN A 401 11.31 -33.84 22.70
N GLU A 402 11.88 -34.26 23.83
CA GLU A 402 12.64 -33.39 24.75
C GLU A 402 13.95 -32.90 24.09
N ILE A 403 13.84 -31.98 23.12
CA ILE A 403 14.99 -31.47 22.35
C ILE A 403 15.61 -30.24 23.04
N GLY A 404 14.98 -29.70 24.09
CA GLY A 404 15.51 -28.56 24.85
C GLY A 404 15.69 -27.30 23.98
N ILE A 405 14.77 -27.07 23.02
CA ILE A 405 14.83 -25.90 22.14
C ILE A 405 14.55 -24.65 22.97
N GLN A 406 15.57 -23.83 23.17
CA GLN A 406 15.45 -22.55 23.87
C GLN A 406 14.66 -21.54 23.03
N LYS A 407 14.00 -20.60 23.72
CA LYS A 407 13.39 -19.43 23.06
C LYS A 407 14.47 -18.63 22.36
N SER A 408 14.22 -18.26 21.10
CA SER A 408 15.14 -17.47 20.28
C SER A 408 14.37 -16.33 19.62
N ASN A 409 15.06 -15.24 19.28
CA ASN A 409 14.49 -14.16 18.46
C ASN A 409 14.29 -14.56 16.99
N THR A 410 14.77 -15.73 16.57
CA THR A 410 14.59 -16.29 15.22
C THR A 410 13.45 -17.32 15.21
N PRO A 411 12.65 -17.41 14.13
CA PRO A 411 11.56 -18.36 14.06
C PRO A 411 12.07 -19.80 13.98
N ILE A 412 11.42 -20.72 14.69
CA ILE A 412 11.79 -22.14 14.70
C ILE A 412 10.61 -22.99 14.27
N PHE A 413 10.80 -23.75 13.19
CA PHE A 413 9.89 -24.80 12.73
C PHE A 413 10.70 -26.10 12.57
N TYR A 414 10.61 -26.96 13.57
CA TYR A 414 11.48 -28.11 13.72
C TYR A 414 10.80 -29.42 13.31
N ASP A 415 11.39 -30.09 12.31
CA ASP A 415 10.97 -31.41 11.82
C ASP A 415 11.77 -32.50 12.55
N SER A 416 11.22 -33.02 13.66
CA SER A 416 11.94 -33.99 14.51
C SER A 416 12.40 -35.27 13.79
N PRO A 417 11.62 -35.91 12.90
CA PRO A 417 12.09 -37.06 12.11
C PRO A 417 13.36 -36.82 11.30
N ARG A 418 13.62 -35.59 10.85
CA ARG A 418 14.81 -35.22 10.06
C ARG A 418 15.83 -34.38 10.82
N GLU A 419 15.52 -34.11 12.09
CA GLU A 419 16.26 -33.21 12.99
C GLU A 419 16.70 -31.89 12.32
N HIS A 420 15.78 -31.24 11.60
CA HIS A 420 16.08 -30.05 10.81
C HIS A 420 15.14 -28.88 11.15
N ASN A 421 15.70 -27.68 11.32
CA ASN A 421 14.92 -26.44 11.42
C ASN A 421 14.73 -25.85 10.02
N ILE A 422 13.51 -25.91 9.49
CA ILE A 422 13.19 -25.45 8.13
C ILE A 422 13.42 -23.93 7.99
N LEU A 423 13.21 -23.17 9.06
CA LEU A 423 13.26 -21.70 9.04
C LEU A 423 14.62 -21.12 9.43
N PHE A 424 15.70 -21.92 9.42
CA PHE A 424 17.03 -21.46 9.84
C PHE A 424 17.59 -20.28 9.03
N LYS A 425 17.09 -20.04 7.82
CA LYS A 425 17.46 -18.91 6.94
C LYS A 425 16.69 -17.63 7.23
N MET A 426 15.55 -17.71 7.91
CA MET A 426 14.70 -16.54 8.13
C MET A 426 15.28 -15.62 9.20
N SER A 427 15.26 -14.33 8.91
CA SER A 427 15.56 -13.28 9.88
C SER A 427 14.33 -12.88 10.71
N PRO A 428 14.51 -12.26 11.89
CA PRO A 428 13.39 -11.77 12.68
C PRO A 428 12.51 -10.77 11.92
N TRP A 429 13.13 -9.84 11.17
CA TRP A 429 12.39 -8.84 10.38
C TRP A 429 11.64 -9.44 9.19
N SER A 430 12.25 -10.38 8.46
CA SER A 430 11.56 -11.06 7.35
C SER A 430 10.38 -11.88 7.84
N TYR A 431 10.49 -12.51 9.02
CA TYR A 431 9.41 -13.24 9.64
C TYR A 431 8.26 -12.33 10.11
N LYS A 432 8.57 -11.21 10.80
CA LYS A 432 7.54 -10.22 11.16
C LYS A 432 6.80 -9.69 9.93
N LEU A 433 7.52 -9.41 8.85
CA LEU A 433 6.92 -9.00 7.59
C LEU A 433 6.03 -10.10 6.99
N LEU A 434 6.48 -11.36 6.97
CA LEU A 434 5.69 -12.50 6.48
C LEU A 434 4.37 -12.64 7.25
N ARG A 435 4.41 -12.49 8.58
CA ARG A 435 3.21 -12.55 9.43
C ARG A 435 2.25 -11.39 9.15
N LEU A 436 2.79 -10.18 8.98
CA LEU A 436 2.00 -9.00 8.62
C LEU A 436 1.26 -9.21 7.29
N GLU A 437 1.98 -9.69 6.28
CA GLU A 437 1.42 -10.00 4.97
C GLU A 437 0.38 -11.11 5.01
N ALA A 438 0.61 -12.15 5.81
CA ALA A 438 -0.36 -13.22 6.02
C ALA A 438 -1.64 -12.69 6.67
N LYS A 439 -1.52 -11.85 7.70
CA LYS A 439 -2.66 -11.19 8.35
C LYS A 439 -3.44 -10.32 7.37
N THR A 440 -2.76 -9.41 6.66
CA THR A 440 -3.42 -8.53 5.67
C THR A 440 -4.09 -9.33 4.56
N THR A 441 -3.52 -10.47 4.16
CA THR A 441 -4.17 -11.36 3.18
C THR A 441 -5.42 -12.04 3.74
N LEU A 442 -5.41 -12.45 5.01
CA LEU A 442 -6.61 -13.01 5.66
C LEU A 442 -7.70 -11.97 5.82
N ASP A 443 -7.35 -10.73 6.14
CA ASP A 443 -8.31 -9.61 6.22
C ASP A 443 -8.99 -9.41 4.85
N MET A 444 -8.22 -9.41 3.75
CA MET A 444 -8.75 -9.37 2.37
C MET A 444 -9.65 -10.57 2.04
N LEU A 445 -9.24 -11.78 2.41
CA LEU A 445 -10.05 -13.00 2.18
C LEU A 445 -11.30 -13.10 3.06
N SER A 446 -11.42 -12.24 4.08
CA SER A 446 -12.57 -12.17 4.97
C SER A 446 -13.56 -11.08 4.56
N ASP A 447 -13.18 -10.22 3.61
CA ASP A 447 -14.04 -9.21 3.02
C ASP A 447 -15.00 -9.87 2.02
N ASN A 448 -16.31 -9.76 2.27
CA ASN A 448 -17.34 -10.35 1.42
C ASN A 448 -17.87 -9.37 0.37
N ASN A 449 -17.48 -8.09 0.44
CA ASN A 449 -18.06 -7.04 -0.40
C ASN A 449 -17.20 -6.73 -1.62
N ILE A 450 -15.89 -6.95 -1.52
CA ILE A 450 -14.91 -6.62 -2.55
C ILE A 450 -14.12 -7.87 -2.90
N ASP A 451 -14.00 -8.13 -4.19
CA ASP A 451 -13.08 -9.15 -4.70
C ASP A 451 -11.64 -8.63 -4.64
N HIS A 452 -10.80 -9.31 -3.87
CA HIS A 452 -9.39 -8.98 -3.67
C HIS A 452 -8.44 -9.91 -4.44
N PHE A 453 -8.92 -10.72 -5.38
CA PHE A 453 -8.08 -11.67 -6.13
C PHE A 453 -6.84 -11.00 -6.77
N ASP A 454 -7.05 -9.88 -7.47
CA ASP A 454 -5.98 -9.10 -8.10
C ASP A 454 -4.99 -8.52 -7.10
N SER A 455 -5.48 -8.07 -5.95
CA SER A 455 -4.68 -7.55 -4.84
C SER A 455 -3.79 -8.64 -4.23
N ILE A 456 -4.25 -9.89 -4.22
CA ILE A 456 -3.54 -11.02 -3.59
C ILE A 456 -2.49 -11.64 -4.53
N PHE A 457 -2.85 -11.90 -5.79
CA PHE A 457 -2.07 -12.74 -6.71
C PHE A 457 -1.48 -12.00 -7.92
N ILE A 458 -2.07 -10.89 -8.36
CA ILE A 458 -1.67 -10.22 -9.60
C ILE A 458 -0.76 -9.02 -9.32
N THR A 459 -1.10 -8.19 -8.33
CA THR A 459 -0.37 -6.96 -8.02
C THR A 459 0.96 -7.24 -7.31
N LYS A 460 2.06 -6.78 -7.90
CA LYS A 460 3.39 -6.80 -7.26
C LYS A 460 3.47 -5.70 -6.19
N ILE A 461 3.43 -6.11 -4.91
CA ILE A 461 3.43 -5.18 -3.76
C ILE A 461 4.81 -4.95 -3.14
N SER A 462 5.83 -5.64 -3.63
CA SER A 462 7.22 -5.54 -3.16
C SER A 462 7.94 -4.24 -3.52
N GLN A 463 7.28 -3.30 -4.20
CA GLN A 463 7.88 -2.00 -4.51
C GLN A 463 8.09 -1.18 -3.22
N PRO A 464 9.33 -0.82 -2.85
CA PRO A 464 9.64 -0.30 -1.52
C PRO A 464 8.88 0.97 -1.13
N LEU A 465 8.86 1.99 -2.00
CA LEU A 465 8.20 3.27 -1.74
C LEU A 465 6.67 3.19 -1.68
N LEU A 466 6.08 2.10 -2.19
CA LEU A 466 4.65 1.83 -2.03
C LEU A 466 4.38 0.99 -0.77
N ARG A 467 5.34 0.17 -0.33
CA ARG A 467 5.16 -0.78 0.76
C ARG A 467 5.49 -0.20 2.14
N PHE A 468 6.55 0.60 2.23
CA PHE A 468 7.10 1.13 3.47
C PHE A 468 7.00 2.65 3.52
N ASP A 469 6.87 3.21 4.71
CA ASP A 469 6.64 4.64 4.92
C ASP A 469 7.91 5.48 4.81
N TYR A 470 9.06 4.90 5.15
CA TYR A 470 10.36 5.55 5.08
C TYR A 470 11.49 4.57 4.82
N VAL A 471 12.56 5.03 4.17
CA VAL A 471 13.71 4.18 3.79
C VAL A 471 15.03 4.92 4.03
N PHE A 472 16.08 4.20 4.42
CA PHE A 472 17.43 4.73 4.46
C PHE A 472 18.48 3.64 4.21
N SER A 473 19.64 4.02 3.67
CA SER A 473 20.78 3.11 3.51
C SER A 473 21.86 3.41 4.53
N ILE A 474 22.47 2.37 5.06
CA ILE A 474 23.61 2.44 5.98
C ILE A 474 24.68 1.44 5.52
N SER A 475 25.94 1.87 5.56
CA SER A 475 27.10 1.03 5.26
C SER A 475 27.73 0.53 6.54
N GLN A 476 28.28 -0.68 6.51
CA GLN A 476 28.94 -1.32 7.65
C GLN A 476 30.17 -0.54 8.18
N GLY A 477 30.71 0.41 7.40
CA GLY A 477 31.89 1.19 7.78
C GLY A 477 33.16 0.32 7.88
N SER A 478 34.31 0.93 8.14
CA SER A 478 35.61 0.21 8.17
C SER A 478 35.89 -0.58 9.44
N GLN A 479 35.01 -0.54 10.45
CA GLN A 479 35.17 -1.35 11.66
C GLN A 479 34.75 -2.79 11.39
N LYS A 480 35.73 -3.61 10.99
CA LYS A 480 35.58 -5.07 10.98
C LYS A 480 35.29 -5.52 12.42
N PHE A 481 34.07 -5.97 12.68
CA PHE A 481 33.75 -6.61 13.95
C PHE A 481 34.63 -7.85 14.11
N GLN A 482 35.60 -7.80 15.03
CA GLN A 482 36.56 -8.87 15.27
C GLN A 482 35.95 -10.13 15.93
N ASN A 483 34.64 -10.16 16.18
CA ASN A 483 33.97 -11.37 16.64
C ASN A 483 33.62 -12.24 15.45
N THR A 484 34.53 -13.14 15.07
CA THR A 484 34.23 -14.26 14.18
C THR A 484 33.10 -15.09 14.79
N CYS A 485 31.89 -14.98 14.25
CA CYS A 485 30.76 -15.80 14.68
C CYS A 485 31.10 -17.28 14.43
N ALA A 486 31.10 -18.10 15.49
CA ALA A 486 31.35 -19.54 15.37
C ALA A 486 30.31 -20.26 14.49
N ASP A 487 29.13 -19.67 14.30
CA ASP A 487 28.00 -20.26 13.56
C ASP A 487 28.02 -19.97 12.05
N HIS A 488 29.06 -19.32 11.53
CA HIS A 488 29.20 -18.98 10.11
C HIS A 488 28.03 -18.17 9.52
N VAL A 489 27.38 -17.34 10.36
CA VAL A 489 26.43 -16.35 9.86
C VAL A 489 27.23 -15.28 9.10
N PRO A 490 26.86 -14.92 7.85
CA PRO A 490 27.59 -13.93 7.05
C PRO A 490 27.81 -12.61 7.81
N GLU A 491 28.95 -11.94 7.60
CA GLU A 491 29.30 -10.70 8.33
C GLU A 491 28.23 -9.62 8.19
N ILE A 492 27.76 -9.38 6.97
CA ILE A 492 26.67 -8.43 6.67
C ILE A 492 25.36 -8.80 7.40
N LYS A 493 25.12 -10.09 7.63
CA LYS A 493 23.96 -10.57 8.36
C LYS A 493 24.10 -10.34 9.86
N ASN A 494 25.30 -10.48 10.41
CA ASN A 494 25.59 -10.11 11.80
C ASN A 494 25.44 -8.59 12.02
N PHE A 495 25.95 -7.79 11.10
CA PHE A 495 25.71 -6.34 11.09
C PHE A 495 24.22 -6.02 11.06
N SER A 496 23.47 -6.62 10.14
CA SER A 496 22.01 -6.45 10.03
C SER A 496 21.25 -6.88 11.28
N ASN A 497 21.64 -8.00 11.91
CA ASN A 497 21.04 -8.48 13.15
C ASN A 497 21.28 -7.51 14.32
N ARG A 498 22.50 -6.97 14.44
CA ARG A 498 22.81 -5.95 15.46
C ARG A 498 22.05 -4.66 15.19
N LEU A 499 22.03 -4.19 13.94
CA LEU A 499 21.27 -3.02 13.51
C LEU A 499 19.79 -3.16 13.82
N TYR A 500 19.18 -4.29 13.46
CA TYR A 500 17.79 -4.57 13.75
C TYR A 500 17.50 -4.51 15.27
N ARG A 501 18.34 -5.13 16.12
CA ARG A 501 18.15 -5.10 17.58
C ARG A 501 18.25 -3.69 18.16
N VAL A 502 19.21 -2.89 17.69
CA VAL A 502 19.37 -1.50 18.13
C VAL A 502 18.16 -0.66 17.72
N LEU A 503 17.74 -0.74 16.45
CA LEU A 503 16.59 0.01 15.95
C LEU A 503 15.28 -0.44 16.59
N GLU A 504 15.08 -1.74 16.80
CA GLU A 504 13.90 -2.29 17.47
C GLU A 504 13.81 -1.82 18.93
N LYS A 505 14.92 -1.84 19.68
CA LYS A 505 14.96 -1.34 21.07
C LYS A 505 14.83 0.18 21.14
N GLY A 506 15.37 0.91 20.16
CA GLY A 506 15.38 2.37 20.14
C GLY A 506 14.08 3.00 19.66
N LEU A 507 13.47 2.45 18.60
CA LEU A 507 12.25 3.00 17.99
C LEU A 507 10.96 2.48 18.64
N LYS A 508 11.00 1.29 19.26
CA LYS A 508 9.86 0.66 19.96
C LYS A 508 8.55 0.75 19.15
N ASP A 509 7.51 1.34 19.74
CA ASP A 509 6.15 1.52 19.22
C ASP A 509 6.00 2.74 18.30
N ARG A 510 7.07 3.50 18.00
CA ARG A 510 7.04 4.48 16.89
C ARG A 510 6.94 3.80 15.52
N VAL A 511 7.38 2.55 15.43
CA VAL A 511 7.37 1.74 14.21
C VAL A 511 6.64 0.43 14.44
N LYS A 512 5.81 0.04 13.46
CA LYS A 512 5.15 -1.28 13.45
C LYS A 512 6.06 -2.37 12.94
N LEU A 513 6.96 -2.02 12.02
CA LEU A 513 7.85 -2.97 11.36
C LEU A 513 9.14 -2.27 10.93
N ILE A 514 10.27 -2.97 11.09
CA ILE A 514 11.56 -2.64 10.49
C ILE A 514 11.92 -3.82 9.57
N TYR A 515 12.25 -3.53 8.31
CA TYR A 515 12.68 -4.51 7.33
C TYR A 515 14.06 -4.12 6.77
N ILE A 516 15.02 -5.04 6.83
CA ILE A 516 16.36 -4.83 6.31
C ILE A 516 16.53 -5.67 5.05
N LYS A 517 16.80 -5.00 3.93
CA LYS A 517 17.11 -5.61 2.64
C LYS A 517 18.63 -5.56 2.42
N GLU A 518 19.19 -6.74 2.20
CA GLU A 518 20.59 -6.95 1.86
C GLU A 518 20.70 -7.12 0.33
N HIS A 519 21.79 -6.65 -0.28
CA HIS A 519 22.00 -6.79 -1.73
C HIS A 519 22.06 -8.27 -2.14
N PRO A 520 21.48 -8.69 -3.27
CA PRO A 520 21.46 -10.10 -3.68
C PRO A 520 22.87 -10.67 -3.92
N SER A 521 23.00 -11.98 -3.81
CA SER A 521 24.25 -12.68 -4.12
C SER A 521 24.48 -12.74 -5.63
N ILE A 522 25.74 -12.65 -6.06
CA ILE A 522 26.14 -12.62 -7.47
C ILE A 522 26.75 -13.97 -7.85
N THR A 523 26.50 -14.45 -9.07
CA THR A 523 27.20 -15.61 -9.65
C THR A 523 28.61 -15.23 -10.07
N TRP A 524 29.60 -16.08 -9.85
CA TRP A 524 30.99 -15.79 -10.25
C TRP A 524 31.58 -16.87 -11.17
N PRO A 525 32.53 -16.50 -12.04
CA PRO A 525 33.23 -17.46 -12.90
C PRO A 525 33.99 -18.54 -12.10
N ILE A 526 34.04 -19.76 -12.64
CA ILE A 526 34.75 -20.90 -12.02
C ILE A 526 36.26 -20.68 -11.85
N LYS A 527 36.83 -19.72 -12.60
CA LYS A 527 38.25 -19.39 -12.58
C LYS A 527 38.62 -18.37 -11.50
N SER A 528 37.64 -17.62 -11.01
CA SER A 528 37.82 -16.61 -9.96
C SER A 528 37.44 -17.15 -8.60
N SER A 529 38.08 -16.65 -7.54
CA SER A 529 37.51 -16.75 -6.20
C SER A 529 36.25 -15.90 -6.11
N ALA A 530 35.29 -16.29 -5.26
CA ALA A 530 34.14 -15.46 -4.96
C ALA A 530 34.60 -14.04 -4.57
N SER A 531 34.07 -13.02 -5.24
CA SER A 531 34.42 -11.63 -4.96
C SER A 531 34.00 -11.26 -3.54
N SER A 532 34.90 -10.68 -2.76
CA SER A 532 34.52 -9.85 -1.61
C SER A 532 33.76 -8.66 -2.16
N ILE A 533 32.47 -8.53 -1.84
CA ILE A 533 31.52 -7.58 -2.44
C ILE A 533 31.98 -6.12 -2.18
N VAL A 534 31.77 -5.24 -3.17
CA VAL A 534 32.29 -3.85 -3.26
C VAL A 534 31.40 -2.81 -2.54
N ASP A 535 30.23 -3.18 -2.05
CA ASP A 535 29.33 -2.26 -1.34
C ASP A 535 28.57 -3.00 -0.22
N GLU A 536 29.07 -2.90 1.02
CA GLU A 536 28.45 -3.49 2.23
C GLU A 536 27.35 -2.60 2.81
N SER A 537 26.58 -1.94 1.94
CA SER A 537 25.41 -1.18 2.34
C SER A 537 24.18 -2.09 2.49
N VAL A 538 23.36 -1.78 3.49
CA VAL A 538 22.03 -2.38 3.67
C VAL A 538 20.98 -1.30 3.61
N THR A 539 19.83 -1.65 3.05
CA THR A 539 18.68 -0.75 2.98
C THR A 539 17.71 -1.10 4.10
N VAL A 540 17.43 -0.15 4.98
CA VAL A 540 16.44 -0.27 6.05
C VAL A 540 15.17 0.42 5.61
N SER A 541 14.05 -0.29 5.67
CA SER A 541 12.72 0.23 5.39
C SER A 541 11.84 0.08 6.62
N VAL A 542 11.03 1.09 6.93
CA VAL A 542 10.20 1.12 8.14
C VAL A 542 8.74 1.38 7.81
N LEU A 543 7.86 0.80 8.62
CA LEU A 543 6.44 1.09 8.65
C LEU A 543 6.14 1.82 9.95
N PHE A 544 5.58 3.03 9.88
CA PHE A 544 5.32 3.84 11.06
C PHE A 544 4.08 3.37 11.82
N ASP A 545 4.07 3.66 13.12
CA ASP A 545 2.83 3.72 13.87
C ASP A 545 2.30 5.17 13.87
N PRO A 546 1.22 5.48 13.12
CA PRO A 546 0.76 6.85 12.95
C PRO A 546 0.34 7.51 14.25
N VAL A 547 0.01 6.74 15.30
CA VAL A 547 -0.37 7.27 16.62
C VAL A 547 0.87 7.76 17.40
N ASN A 548 1.99 7.04 17.30
CA ASN A 548 3.12 7.20 18.20
C ASN A 548 4.34 7.88 17.56
N VAL A 549 4.44 7.88 16.22
CA VAL A 549 5.64 8.32 15.50
C VAL A 549 6.03 9.78 15.80
N ASN A 550 5.06 10.66 16.04
CA ASN A 550 5.25 12.10 16.21
C ASN A 550 5.46 12.58 17.66
N ARG A 551 5.48 11.68 18.64
CA ARG A 551 5.64 12.11 20.04
C ARG A 551 7.02 12.74 20.27
N LEU A 552 7.07 13.84 21.01
CA LEU A 552 8.31 14.54 21.34
C LEU A 552 9.04 13.93 22.53
N VAL A 553 8.33 13.18 23.37
CA VAL A 553 8.88 12.56 24.58
C VAL A 553 8.70 11.05 24.48
N ASP A 554 9.80 10.30 24.63
CA ASP A 554 9.75 8.85 24.87
C ASP A 554 9.82 8.58 26.36
N TYR A 555 8.88 7.75 26.83
CA TYR A 555 8.82 7.28 28.21
C TYR A 555 9.68 6.01 28.38
N GLY A 556 10.51 6.03 29.40
CA GLY A 556 11.29 4.91 29.90
C GLY A 556 10.69 4.28 31.16
N PRO A 557 11.45 3.40 31.83
CA PRO A 557 11.04 2.77 33.09
C PRO A 557 10.93 3.79 34.24
N SER A 558 10.33 3.35 35.36
CA SER A 558 10.26 4.15 36.58
C SER A 558 11.65 4.33 37.18
N ALA A 559 11.93 5.51 37.74
CA ALA A 559 13.18 5.77 38.45
C ALA A 559 13.40 4.82 39.64
N GLU A 560 12.34 4.21 40.15
CA GLU A 560 12.37 3.20 41.23
C GLU A 560 12.80 1.80 40.73
N GLU A 561 12.74 1.54 39.43
CA GLU A 561 13.15 0.27 38.80
C GLU A 561 14.65 0.31 38.44
N ASP A 562 15.52 0.17 39.45
CA ASP A 562 16.98 0.35 39.32
C ASP A 562 17.61 -0.42 38.14
N ILE A 563 17.19 -1.68 37.93
CA ILE A 563 17.75 -2.56 36.89
C ILE A 563 17.36 -2.07 35.48
N GLU A 564 16.07 -1.84 35.24
CA GLU A 564 15.58 -1.40 33.93
C GLU A 564 16.06 0.02 33.60
N SER A 565 16.09 0.90 34.61
CA SER A 565 16.63 2.26 34.49
C SER A 565 18.13 2.27 34.22
N ALA A 566 18.91 1.37 34.83
CA ALA A 566 20.33 1.22 34.51
C ALA A 566 20.55 0.71 33.07
N GLU A 567 19.76 -0.25 32.60
CA GLU A 567 19.81 -0.71 31.20
C GLU A 567 19.42 0.40 30.21
N PHE A 568 18.41 1.20 30.56
CA PHE A 568 17.95 2.32 29.76
C PHE A 568 19.04 3.39 29.62
N ARG A 569 19.63 3.83 30.75
CA ARG A 569 20.76 4.78 30.77
C ARG A 569 21.98 4.24 30.04
N LYS A 570 22.28 2.94 30.18
CA LYS A 570 23.40 2.32 29.46
C LYS A 570 23.21 2.37 27.95
N PHE A 571 21.99 2.10 27.48
CA PHE A 571 21.64 2.11 26.07
C PHE A 571 21.65 3.54 25.49
N TRP A 572 20.94 4.47 26.13
CA TRP A 572 20.76 5.85 25.65
C TRP A 572 21.84 6.85 26.08
N GLY A 573 22.73 6.49 27.01
CA GLY A 573 23.83 7.35 27.44
C GLY A 573 23.35 8.74 27.90
N GLN A 574 23.96 9.78 27.35
CA GLN A 574 23.70 11.18 27.73
C GLN A 574 22.32 11.70 27.31
N LYS A 575 21.58 10.96 26.46
CA LYS A 575 20.24 11.38 26.02
C LYS A 575 19.14 11.01 27.01
N ALA A 576 19.40 10.07 27.93
CA ALA A 576 18.48 9.71 29.00
C ALA A 576 18.49 10.79 30.09
N GLU A 577 17.30 11.27 30.43
CA GLU A 577 17.09 12.24 31.51
C GLU A 577 15.89 11.87 32.37
N LEU A 578 15.96 12.16 33.67
CA LEU A 578 14.85 11.98 34.60
C LEU A 578 13.88 13.15 34.49
N ARG A 579 12.58 12.85 34.33
CA ARG A 579 11.54 13.87 34.27
C ARG A 579 10.39 13.52 35.20
N ARG A 580 9.97 14.53 35.98
CA ARG A 580 8.76 14.47 36.81
C ARG A 580 7.55 14.90 36.00
N PHE A 581 6.50 14.09 35.98
CA PHE A 581 5.24 14.36 35.27
C PHE A 581 4.16 14.95 36.20
N LYS A 582 3.06 15.44 35.59
CA LYS A 582 1.96 16.11 36.32
C LYS A 582 1.24 15.20 37.31
N ASP A 583 1.30 13.89 37.08
CA ASP A 583 0.78 12.85 37.96
C ASP A 583 1.72 12.52 39.14
N GLY A 584 2.88 13.18 39.23
CA GLY A 584 3.88 12.98 40.27
C GLY A 584 4.89 11.87 39.97
N SER A 585 4.69 11.08 38.89
CA SER A 585 5.62 10.02 38.50
C SER A 585 6.97 10.59 38.05
N ILE A 586 8.06 9.86 38.35
CA ILE A 586 9.42 10.19 37.91
C ILE A 586 9.89 9.03 37.04
N LEU A 587 10.04 9.30 35.74
CA LEU A 587 10.44 8.29 34.76
C LEU A 587 11.75 8.71 34.09
N GLU A 588 12.50 7.72 33.63
CA GLU A 588 13.54 7.95 32.62
C GLU A 588 12.88 8.39 31.31
N THR A 589 13.42 9.39 30.62
CA THR A 589 12.80 9.97 29.43
C THR A 589 13.82 10.39 28.37
N LEU A 590 13.35 10.52 27.13
CA LEU A 590 14.10 11.13 26.03
C LEU A 590 13.28 12.26 25.44
N VAL A 591 13.88 13.44 25.28
CA VAL A 591 13.23 14.59 24.66
C VAL A 591 13.84 14.87 23.29
N TRP A 592 12.97 14.91 22.28
CA TRP A 592 13.31 15.15 20.88
C TRP A 592 12.89 16.57 20.46
N PRO A 593 13.64 17.21 19.54
CA PRO A 593 13.28 18.51 19.02
C PRO A 593 11.95 18.44 18.26
N ALA A 594 11.17 19.52 18.33
CA ALA A 594 9.97 19.64 17.53
C ALA A 594 10.32 19.73 16.03
N GLY A 595 9.56 19.04 15.20
CA GLY A 595 9.76 19.00 13.76
C GLY A 595 8.74 18.11 13.06
N SER A 596 8.94 17.88 11.76
CA SER A 596 8.18 16.91 10.98
C SER A 596 8.39 15.48 11.47
N THR A 597 7.45 14.59 11.17
CA THR A 597 7.56 13.15 11.41
C THR A 597 8.91 12.60 10.97
N GLN A 598 9.33 12.98 9.76
CA GLN A 598 10.58 12.54 9.16
C GLN A 598 11.78 13.05 9.96
N SER A 599 11.82 14.35 10.29
CA SER A 599 12.94 14.93 11.03
C SER A 599 13.15 14.33 12.41
N ILE A 600 12.05 14.03 13.13
CA ILE A 600 12.12 13.38 14.45
C ILE A 600 12.71 11.97 14.28
N PHE A 601 12.18 11.20 13.32
CA PHE A 601 12.66 9.85 13.02
C PHE A 601 14.14 9.83 12.63
N GLU A 602 14.56 10.71 11.71
CA GLU A 602 15.94 10.83 11.26
C GLU A 602 16.88 11.17 12.42
N THR A 603 16.49 12.10 13.28
CA THR A 603 17.26 12.49 14.48
C THR A 603 17.47 11.30 15.41
N ILE A 604 16.44 10.48 15.63
CA ILE A 604 16.52 9.27 16.46
C ILE A 604 17.47 8.25 15.82
N VAL A 605 17.33 7.99 14.52
CA VAL A 605 18.18 7.02 13.80
C VAL A 605 19.64 7.46 13.80
N LEU A 606 19.92 8.72 13.50
CA LEU A 606 21.27 9.29 13.55
C LEU A 606 21.89 9.13 14.94
N TYR A 607 21.13 9.45 15.99
CA TYR A 607 21.58 9.29 17.36
C TYR A 607 21.92 7.83 17.70
N LEU A 608 21.03 6.90 17.37
CA LEU A 608 21.22 5.47 17.63
C LEU A 608 22.46 4.92 16.91
N VAL A 609 22.65 5.31 15.65
CA VAL A 609 23.80 4.85 14.86
C VAL A 609 25.10 5.46 15.37
N GLU A 610 25.12 6.76 15.68
CA GLU A 610 26.30 7.42 16.26
C GLU A 610 26.71 6.77 17.59
N ARG A 611 25.74 6.46 18.45
CA ARG A 611 25.98 5.86 19.78
C ARG A 611 26.48 4.42 19.72
N HIS A 612 25.94 3.61 18.80
CA HIS A 612 26.19 2.17 18.76
C HIS A 612 27.24 1.72 17.71
N TRP A 613 27.66 2.63 16.82
CA TRP A 613 28.77 2.44 15.89
C TRP A 613 29.78 3.58 16.02
N ASP A 614 29.59 4.67 15.28
CA ASP A 614 30.44 5.86 15.27
C ASP A 614 29.83 7.01 14.45
N LEU A 615 30.38 8.21 14.61
CA LEU A 615 29.94 9.41 13.91
C LEU A 615 30.11 9.33 12.38
N LYS A 616 31.11 8.62 11.85
CA LYS A 616 31.31 8.52 10.39
C LYS A 616 30.21 7.68 9.77
N THR A 617 29.86 6.55 10.40
CA THR A 617 28.75 5.71 9.93
C THR A 617 27.42 6.47 9.97
N ALA A 618 27.16 7.27 11.02
CA ALA A 618 25.96 8.10 11.11
C ALA A 618 25.90 9.16 9.99
N LYS A 619 27.00 9.85 9.68
CA LYS A 619 27.06 10.86 8.60
C LYS A 619 26.92 10.26 7.19
N ASN A 620 27.25 8.98 7.02
CA ASN A 620 27.13 8.28 5.74
C ASN A 620 25.73 7.71 5.47
N ILE A 621 24.78 7.87 6.41
CA ILE A 621 23.39 7.45 6.19
C ILE A 621 22.78 8.31 5.08
N LYS A 622 22.17 7.64 4.10
CA LYS A 622 21.38 8.31 3.07
C LYS A 622 19.90 8.03 3.33
N PHE A 623 19.14 9.05 3.69
CA PHE A 623 17.69 8.97 3.83
C PHE A 623 17.03 9.08 2.45
N MET A 624 16.09 8.18 2.16
CA MET A 624 15.46 7.98 0.86
C MET A 624 13.94 7.87 1.03
N GLY A 625 13.16 8.34 0.04
CA GLY A 625 11.69 8.31 0.12
C GLY A 625 11.05 9.38 1.02
N GLY A 626 11.85 10.36 1.49
CA GLY A 626 11.39 11.54 2.20
C GLY A 626 11.23 12.78 1.33
N GLY A 627 10.88 13.90 1.97
CA GLY A 627 10.96 15.24 1.34
C GLY A 627 9.75 15.70 0.53
N MET A 628 8.76 14.86 0.26
CA MET A 628 7.49 15.34 -0.34
C MET A 628 6.70 16.26 0.60
N GLU A 629 6.93 16.15 1.91
CA GLU A 629 6.34 17.05 2.92
C GLU A 629 6.80 18.49 2.73
N ASN A 630 8.02 18.69 2.22
CA ASN A 630 8.60 20.01 1.96
C ASN A 630 7.94 20.74 0.77
N LEU A 631 7.15 20.03 -0.04
CA LEU A 631 6.36 20.62 -1.13
C LEU A 631 5.12 21.34 -0.61
N LEU A 632 4.66 21.00 0.60
CA LEU A 632 3.59 21.69 1.29
C LEU A 632 4.17 22.72 2.28
N PRO A 633 3.41 23.78 2.60
CA PRO A 633 3.71 24.65 3.74
C PRO A 633 3.78 23.84 5.07
N ASP A 634 4.35 24.44 6.11
CA ASP A 634 4.54 23.80 7.42
C ASP A 634 3.23 23.20 7.95
N LEU A 635 3.19 21.87 8.05
CA LEU A 635 2.01 21.09 8.40
C LEU A 635 1.43 21.44 9.77
N ALA A 636 2.29 21.81 10.73
CA ALA A 636 1.84 22.16 12.08
C ALA A 636 1.14 23.52 12.09
N ILE A 637 1.70 24.49 11.35
CA ILE A 637 1.10 25.82 11.18
C ILE A 637 -0.23 25.69 10.43
N ASP A 638 -0.26 24.87 9.38
CA ASP A 638 -1.46 24.62 8.58
C ASP A 638 -2.60 24.07 9.43
N GLN A 639 -2.34 23.05 10.25
CA GLN A 639 -3.36 22.46 11.12
C GLN A 639 -3.96 23.50 12.08
N ASN A 640 -3.12 24.37 12.65
CA ASN A 640 -3.56 25.44 13.54
C ASN A 640 -4.44 26.47 12.80
N GLN A 641 -4.09 26.82 11.56
CA GLN A 641 -4.87 27.74 10.74
C GLN A 641 -6.24 27.16 10.37
N TYR A 642 -6.31 25.88 10.01
CA TYR A 642 -7.59 25.21 9.77
C TYR A 642 -8.44 25.18 11.05
N ASN A 643 -7.86 24.84 12.19
CA ASN A 643 -8.58 24.82 13.47
C ASN A 643 -9.10 26.22 13.84
N ALA A 644 -8.29 27.26 13.63
CA ALA A 644 -8.71 28.65 13.86
C ALA A 644 -9.91 29.04 12.97
N LEU A 645 -9.91 28.62 11.70
CA LEU A 645 -11.05 28.87 10.81
C LEU A 645 -12.30 28.09 11.24
N GLN A 646 -12.14 26.84 11.72
CA GLN A 646 -13.26 26.05 12.26
C GLN A 646 -13.86 26.69 13.50
N ASP A 647 -13.04 27.22 14.40
CA ASP A 647 -13.52 27.90 15.60
C ASP A 647 -14.22 29.23 15.25
N ALA A 648 -13.70 29.96 14.24
CA ALA A 648 -14.40 31.12 13.68
C ALA A 648 -15.75 30.74 13.06
N PHE A 649 -15.85 29.61 12.36
CA PHE A 649 -17.10 29.10 11.81
C PHE A 649 -18.13 28.76 12.91
N LYS A 650 -17.71 28.09 14.00
CA LYS A 650 -18.57 27.85 15.17
C LYS A 650 -19.04 29.15 15.82
N SER A 651 -18.18 30.16 15.87
CA SER A 651 -18.55 31.49 16.38
C SER A 651 -19.62 32.15 15.51
N LEU A 652 -19.46 32.13 14.19
CA LEU A 652 -20.46 32.59 13.23
C LEU A 652 -21.80 31.85 13.41
N GLU A 653 -21.75 30.53 13.59
CA GLU A 653 -22.94 29.70 13.79
C GLU A 653 -23.72 30.10 15.05
N VAL A 654 -23.03 30.35 16.16
CA VAL A 654 -23.65 30.86 17.40
C VAL A 654 -24.23 32.26 17.19
N GLN A 655 -23.48 33.15 16.54
CA GLN A 655 -23.93 34.52 16.27
C GLN A 655 -25.20 34.55 15.42
N ILE A 656 -25.24 33.81 14.30
CA ILE A 656 -26.40 33.75 13.42
C ILE A 656 -27.62 33.16 14.14
N ARG A 657 -27.44 32.12 14.96
CA ARG A 657 -28.54 31.55 15.76
C ARG A 657 -29.07 32.49 16.83
N SER A 658 -28.24 33.39 17.34
CA SER A 658 -28.63 34.39 18.34
C SER A 658 -29.29 35.64 17.77
N LEU A 659 -29.40 35.77 16.44
CA LEU A 659 -30.01 36.94 15.82
C LEU A 659 -31.52 36.99 16.09
N GLU A 660 -31.94 38.03 16.80
CA GLU A 660 -33.35 38.37 16.97
C GLU A 660 -33.86 39.20 15.77
N GLY A 661 -35.12 38.97 15.35
CA GLY A 661 -35.74 39.76 14.29
C GLY A 661 -35.59 39.21 12.87
N LEU A 662 -35.25 37.92 12.72
CA LEU A 662 -35.43 37.15 11.49
C LEU A 662 -36.87 36.58 11.40
N PRO A 663 -37.53 36.62 10.22
CA PRO A 663 -38.90 36.10 10.06
C PRO A 663 -39.05 34.58 10.24
N LEU A 664 -37.96 33.82 10.05
CA LEU A 664 -37.90 32.37 10.21
C LEU A 664 -36.65 32.04 11.04
N GLN A 665 -36.78 31.06 11.93
CA GLN A 665 -35.63 30.57 12.68
C GLN A 665 -34.67 29.80 11.79
N VAL A 666 -33.38 29.92 12.09
CA VAL A 666 -32.32 29.18 11.39
C VAL A 666 -32.25 27.76 11.94
N LYS A 667 -32.48 26.77 11.09
CA LYS A 667 -32.45 25.35 11.42
C LYS A 667 -31.02 24.82 11.48
N HIS A 668 -30.24 25.08 10.43
CA HIS A 668 -28.88 24.54 10.32
C HIS A 668 -27.95 25.46 9.50
N LEU A 669 -26.66 25.44 9.85
CA LEU A 669 -25.58 26.01 9.05
C LEU A 669 -24.62 24.89 8.68
N SER A 670 -24.36 24.72 7.39
CA SER A 670 -23.45 23.69 6.89
C SER A 670 -22.21 24.32 6.26
N ALA A 671 -21.03 23.91 6.73
CA ALA A 671 -19.79 24.18 6.02
C ALA A 671 -19.76 23.39 4.70
N VAL A 672 -19.31 24.02 3.61
CA VAL A 672 -19.21 23.36 2.29
C VAL A 672 -17.92 23.69 1.52
N ASP A 673 -17.06 24.56 2.06
CA ASP A 673 -15.78 24.92 1.43
C ASP A 673 -14.64 23.95 1.78
N PRO A 674 -13.71 23.66 0.85
CA PRO A 674 -12.48 22.90 1.12
C PRO A 674 -11.68 23.40 2.34
N GLN A 675 -11.68 24.71 2.59
CA GLN A 675 -10.99 25.32 3.75
C GLN A 675 -11.62 24.89 5.08
N LEU A 676 -12.92 24.58 5.09
CA LEU A 676 -13.66 24.09 6.25
C LEU A 676 -13.73 22.55 6.33
N ARG A 677 -12.96 21.84 5.52
CA ARG A 677 -12.77 20.38 5.64
C ARG A 677 -11.32 19.94 5.50
N TYR A 678 -10.37 20.86 5.72
CA TYR A 678 -8.92 20.61 5.73
C TYR A 678 -8.31 20.24 4.37
N THR A 679 -8.97 20.53 3.24
CA THR A 679 -8.56 20.02 1.92
C THR A 679 -8.13 21.08 0.92
N SER A 680 -8.13 22.37 1.27
CA SER A 680 -7.61 23.42 0.39
C SER A 680 -6.10 23.27 0.19
N ILE A 681 -5.59 23.49 -1.03
CA ILE A 681 -4.16 23.28 -1.33
C ILE A 681 -3.29 24.13 -0.38
N LEU A 682 -3.61 25.42 -0.30
CA LEU A 682 -3.06 26.33 0.69
C LEU A 682 -3.95 26.33 1.92
N SER A 683 -3.32 26.40 3.09
CA SER A 683 -4.00 26.64 4.35
C SER A 683 -4.63 28.04 4.38
N PRO A 684 -5.74 28.23 5.12
CA PRO A 684 -6.38 29.53 5.21
C PRO A 684 -5.48 30.50 5.98
N SER A 685 -4.96 31.51 5.29
CA SER A 685 -4.13 32.55 5.90
C SER A 685 -4.96 33.81 6.15
N PHE A 686 -5.06 34.20 7.42
CA PHE A 686 -5.75 35.41 7.85
C PHE A 686 -5.19 35.92 9.18
N GLY A 687 -5.46 37.19 9.48
CA GLY A 687 -5.13 37.82 10.76
C GLY A 687 -5.67 39.24 10.84
N PRO A 688 -5.39 39.96 11.94
CA PRO A 688 -5.92 41.30 12.16
C PRO A 688 -5.54 42.25 11.01
N GLY A 689 -6.55 42.87 10.38
CA GLY A 689 -6.36 43.77 9.22
C GLY A 689 -5.91 43.07 7.93
N ARG A 690 -5.88 41.74 7.91
CA ARG A 690 -5.58 40.90 6.74
C ARG A 690 -6.71 39.86 6.56
N PRO A 691 -7.84 40.26 5.96
CA PRO A 691 -8.94 39.36 5.70
C PRO A 691 -8.52 38.22 4.75
N MET A 692 -9.19 37.09 4.86
CA MET A 692 -9.04 36.00 3.90
C MET A 692 -9.34 36.50 2.48
N ASN A 693 -8.45 36.21 1.53
CA ASN A 693 -8.66 36.60 0.14
C ASN A 693 -9.84 35.84 -0.50
N ARG A 694 -10.03 34.58 -0.15
CA ARG A 694 -11.12 33.72 -0.65
C ARG A 694 -12.11 33.44 0.49
N PRO A 695 -13.37 33.89 0.38
CA PRO A 695 -14.43 33.53 1.33
C PRO A 695 -14.63 32.02 1.42
N ALA A 696 -14.91 31.52 2.62
CA ALA A 696 -15.30 30.12 2.83
C ALA A 696 -16.82 29.97 2.68
N ASP A 697 -17.27 29.17 1.72
CA ASP A 697 -18.67 28.86 1.45
C ASP A 697 -19.37 28.12 2.63
N VAL A 698 -20.55 28.63 2.99
CA VAL A 698 -21.44 28.14 4.05
C VAL A 698 -22.89 28.18 3.57
N LEU A 699 -23.66 27.14 3.87
CA LEU A 699 -25.10 27.08 3.60
C LEU A 699 -25.91 27.39 4.85
N ILE A 700 -27.04 28.07 4.67
CA ILE A 700 -28.03 28.35 5.73
C ILE A 700 -29.35 27.71 5.34
N GLU A 701 -29.90 26.89 6.23
CA GLU A 701 -31.23 26.31 6.13
C GLU A 701 -32.13 26.90 7.22
N PHE A 702 -33.33 27.33 6.83
CA PHE A 702 -34.35 27.83 7.76
C PHE A 702 -35.34 26.73 8.15
N GLU A 703 -36.16 26.99 9.17
CA GLU A 703 -37.30 26.13 9.48
C GLU A 703 -38.30 26.04 8.30
N GLY A 704 -39.06 24.94 8.26
CA GLY A 704 -40.06 24.72 7.22
C GLY A 704 -41.14 25.80 7.22
N SER A 705 -41.44 26.38 6.06
CA SER A 705 -42.47 27.40 5.91
C SER A 705 -43.26 27.21 4.62
N GLY A 706 -44.59 27.25 4.71
CA GLY A 706 -45.47 27.24 3.53
C GLY A 706 -45.47 28.57 2.75
N LYS A 707 -44.85 29.62 3.29
CA LYS A 707 -44.87 30.98 2.72
C LYS A 707 -43.79 31.20 1.63
N TRP A 708 -42.94 30.21 1.37
CA TRP A 708 -42.01 30.29 0.24
C TRP A 708 -42.80 30.37 -1.08
N PRO A 709 -42.42 31.24 -2.04
CA PRO A 709 -43.10 31.36 -3.33
C PRO A 709 -43.13 30.03 -4.13
N ASP A 710 -44.04 29.91 -5.09
CA ASP A 710 -44.10 28.77 -6.03
C ASP A 710 -43.30 28.99 -7.32
N ASP A 711 -42.67 30.16 -7.48
CA ASP A 711 -41.80 30.52 -8.60
C ASP A 711 -40.33 30.59 -8.15
N LEU A 712 -39.42 30.04 -8.97
CA LEU A 712 -37.98 29.99 -8.66
C LEU A 712 -37.35 31.38 -8.60
N THR A 713 -37.72 32.28 -9.50
CA THR A 713 -37.18 33.65 -9.53
C THR A 713 -37.60 34.41 -8.28
N ALA A 714 -38.87 34.25 -7.87
CA ALA A 714 -39.37 34.81 -6.62
C ALA A 714 -38.64 34.22 -5.39
N ILE A 715 -38.38 32.90 -5.36
CA ILE A 715 -37.57 32.28 -4.30
C ILE A 715 -36.19 32.92 -4.22
N GLN A 716 -35.49 33.12 -5.35
CA GLN A 716 -34.16 33.74 -5.35
C GLN A 716 -34.17 35.15 -4.77
N ARG A 717 -35.20 35.96 -5.08
CA ARG A 717 -35.37 37.31 -4.51
C ARG A 717 -35.65 37.28 -3.00
N VAL A 718 -36.45 36.30 -2.54
CA VAL A 718 -36.70 36.11 -1.11
C VAL A 718 -35.41 35.66 -0.39
N LYS A 719 -34.59 34.80 -1.00
CA LYS A 719 -33.26 34.46 -0.44
C LYS A 719 -32.39 35.71 -0.29
N ALA A 720 -32.33 36.56 -1.32
CA ALA A 720 -31.59 37.82 -1.26
C ALA A 720 -32.09 38.75 -0.14
N SER A 721 -33.41 38.82 0.08
CA SER A 721 -33.97 39.65 1.16
C SER A 721 -33.64 39.10 2.56
N PHE A 722 -33.66 37.78 2.77
CA PHE A 722 -33.17 37.15 3.99
C PHE A 722 -31.69 37.46 4.22
N LEU A 723 -30.85 37.33 3.18
CA LEU A 723 -29.42 37.63 3.26
C LEU A 723 -29.15 39.10 3.61
N LEU A 724 -29.89 40.05 3.01
CA LEU A 724 -29.80 41.47 3.38
C LEU A 724 -30.17 41.72 4.84
N ARG A 725 -31.24 41.07 5.32
CA ARG A 725 -31.67 41.19 6.72
C ARG A 725 -30.63 40.62 7.68
N ILE A 726 -30.08 39.44 7.38
CA ILE A 726 -28.99 38.83 8.15
C ILE A 726 -27.78 39.76 8.20
N GLY A 727 -27.35 40.28 7.05
CA GLY A 727 -26.22 41.20 6.98
C GLY A 727 -26.40 42.42 7.88
N LYS A 728 -27.57 43.07 7.81
CA LYS A 728 -27.89 44.22 8.65
C LYS A 728 -27.86 43.89 10.15
N LEU A 729 -28.45 42.77 10.56
CA LEU A 729 -28.48 42.34 11.97
C LEU A 729 -27.08 41.99 12.49
N LEU A 730 -26.24 41.37 11.66
CA LEU A 730 -24.84 41.05 12.02
C LEU A 730 -24.01 42.32 12.23
N GLU A 731 -24.16 43.32 11.35
CA GLU A 731 -23.46 44.61 11.49
C GLU A 731 -23.94 45.40 12.71
N GLU A 732 -25.24 45.33 13.03
CA GLU A 732 -25.82 45.95 14.24
C GLU A 732 -25.31 45.29 15.53
N THR A 733 -25.18 43.95 15.53
CA THR A 733 -24.74 43.18 16.70
C THR A 733 -23.23 43.32 16.93
N ASN A 734 -22.42 43.35 15.87
CA ASN A 734 -20.98 43.43 15.96
C ASN A 734 -20.38 44.33 14.86
N LYS A 735 -19.89 45.50 15.26
CA LYS A 735 -19.26 46.48 14.35
C LYS A 735 -17.99 45.96 13.64
N ASN A 736 -17.40 44.88 14.14
CA ASN A 736 -16.26 44.20 13.53
C ASN A 736 -16.64 43.36 12.29
N ILE A 737 -17.94 43.20 12.03
CA ILE A 737 -18.45 42.46 10.88
C ILE A 737 -18.84 43.44 9.78
N LYS A 738 -18.33 43.19 8.57
CA LYS A 738 -18.70 43.92 7.36
C LYS A 738 -19.41 42.99 6.38
N PRO A 739 -20.75 43.06 6.29
CA PRO A 739 -21.51 42.27 5.33
C PRO A 739 -21.42 42.88 3.92
N ARG A 740 -21.38 42.04 2.90
CA ARG A 740 -21.45 42.44 1.49
C ARG A 740 -22.30 41.46 0.70
N LEU A 741 -23.45 41.93 0.19
CA LEU A 741 -24.26 41.15 -0.74
C LEU A 741 -23.55 41.08 -2.09
N GLY A 742 -23.50 39.89 -2.69
CA GLY A 742 -23.03 39.68 -4.05
C GLY A 742 -24.04 38.91 -4.90
N LEU A 743 -23.88 39.03 -6.22
CA LEU A 743 -24.67 38.33 -7.22
C LEU A 743 -23.82 37.23 -7.88
N GLU A 744 -24.47 36.14 -8.27
CA GLU A 744 -23.88 35.06 -9.06
C GLU A 744 -24.91 34.52 -10.05
N ASN A 745 -24.44 33.85 -11.10
CA ASN A 745 -25.30 33.19 -12.10
C ASN A 745 -26.37 34.10 -12.74
N GLU A 746 -26.06 35.37 -13.00
CA GLU A 746 -27.03 36.36 -13.51
C GLU A 746 -27.76 35.91 -14.78
N ASN A 747 -27.07 35.14 -15.64
CA ASN A 747 -27.62 34.61 -16.88
C ASN A 747 -28.33 33.24 -16.73
N GLN A 748 -28.41 32.68 -15.52
CA GLN A 748 -29.00 31.36 -15.23
C GLN A 748 -30.07 31.47 -14.14
N TYR A 749 -31.25 31.97 -14.51
CA TYR A 749 -32.35 32.30 -13.60
C TYR A 749 -32.92 31.12 -12.79
N LEU A 750 -32.68 29.87 -13.20
CA LEU A 750 -33.07 28.66 -12.48
C LEU A 750 -32.11 28.28 -11.34
N GLN A 751 -30.95 28.93 -11.25
CA GLN A 751 -29.91 28.66 -10.25
C GLN A 751 -29.88 29.75 -9.16
N ASN A 752 -29.04 29.54 -8.13
CA ASN A 752 -28.85 30.50 -7.06
C ASN A 752 -28.31 31.83 -7.61
N CYS A 753 -28.93 32.95 -7.25
CA CYS A 753 -28.58 34.27 -7.82
C CYS A 753 -27.79 35.18 -6.88
N SER A 754 -27.72 34.86 -5.58
CA SER A 754 -27.18 35.78 -4.57
C SER A 754 -26.48 35.06 -3.42
N PHE A 755 -25.53 35.77 -2.81
CA PHE A 755 -24.81 35.33 -1.62
C PHE A 755 -24.50 36.52 -0.71
N LEU A 756 -24.16 36.25 0.56
CA LEU A 756 -23.69 37.24 1.52
C LEU A 756 -22.26 36.92 1.94
N ASP A 757 -21.30 37.77 1.59
CA ASP A 757 -19.96 37.72 2.18
C ASP A 757 -19.99 38.39 3.56
N VAL A 758 -19.64 37.65 4.61
CA VAL A 758 -19.50 38.12 5.99
C VAL A 758 -18.01 38.25 6.29
N ILE A 759 -17.51 39.48 6.35
CA ILE A 759 -16.08 39.78 6.52
C ILE A 759 -15.82 40.25 7.95
N TYR A 760 -15.04 39.49 8.72
CA TYR A 760 -14.55 39.91 10.02
C TYR A 760 -13.26 40.72 9.83
N LEU A 761 -13.11 41.89 10.49
CA LEU A 761 -11.86 42.67 10.37
C LEU A 761 -10.65 41.95 11.02
N ASP A 762 -10.92 41.00 11.90
CA ASP A 762 -9.92 40.11 12.52
C ASP A 762 -9.38 39.03 11.56
N GLY A 763 -9.98 38.87 10.37
CA GLY A 763 -9.45 38.01 9.33
C GLY A 763 -10.47 37.10 8.63
N PRO A 764 -11.29 36.30 9.36
CA PRO A 764 -12.16 35.31 8.75
C PRO A 764 -13.18 35.90 7.75
N VAL A 765 -13.42 35.21 6.64
CA VAL A 765 -14.43 35.60 5.67
C VAL A 765 -15.28 34.39 5.27
N PHE A 766 -16.60 34.51 5.37
CA PHE A 766 -17.55 33.47 5.01
C PHE A 766 -18.50 33.92 3.92
N ARG A 767 -18.90 33.03 3.03
CA ARG A 767 -19.91 33.28 2.00
C ARG A 767 -21.16 32.46 2.28
N LEU A 768 -22.25 33.13 2.63
CA LEU A 768 -23.51 32.50 3.00
C LEU A 768 -24.44 32.38 1.80
N ARG A 769 -25.00 31.19 1.59
CA ARG A 769 -26.07 30.91 0.63
C ARG A 769 -27.26 30.26 1.33
N VAL A 770 -28.47 30.60 0.90
CA VAL A 770 -29.69 30.03 1.48
C VAL A 770 -30.06 28.73 0.73
N HIS A 771 -30.31 27.67 1.48
CA HIS A 771 -30.88 26.40 1.00
C HIS A 771 -32.40 26.44 1.17
N CYS A 772 -33.15 26.16 0.09
CA CYS A 772 -34.60 26.02 0.12
C CYS A 772 -35.06 24.73 -0.57
N ASP A 773 -35.62 23.79 0.21
CA ASP A 773 -36.08 22.48 -0.29
C ASP A 773 -37.13 22.56 -1.41
N LYS A 774 -37.92 23.64 -1.43
CA LYS A 774 -38.97 23.85 -2.44
C LYS A 774 -38.42 23.94 -3.85
N GLU A 775 -37.19 24.44 -4.02
CA GLU A 775 -36.53 24.54 -5.33
C GLU A 775 -36.42 23.18 -6.02
N GLN A 776 -36.06 22.13 -5.27
CA GLN A 776 -35.99 20.77 -5.81
C GLN A 776 -37.33 20.32 -6.39
N THR A 777 -38.41 20.52 -5.64
CA THR A 777 -39.75 20.07 -6.05
C THR A 777 -40.26 20.81 -7.28
N ILE A 778 -39.95 22.10 -7.40
CA ILE A 778 -40.33 22.92 -8.56
C ILE A 778 -39.56 22.47 -9.80
N LEU A 779 -38.24 22.28 -9.67
CA LEU A 779 -37.40 21.79 -10.76
C LEU A 779 -37.84 20.40 -11.24
N GLU A 780 -38.11 19.46 -10.32
CA GLU A 780 -38.61 18.13 -10.66
C GLU A 780 -39.98 18.16 -11.35
N ARG A 781 -40.87 19.08 -10.95
CA ARG A 781 -42.16 19.30 -11.62
C ARG A 781 -41.98 19.84 -13.04
N GLN A 782 -41.08 20.82 -13.23
CA GLN A 782 -40.78 21.38 -14.54
C GLN A 782 -40.22 20.33 -15.51
N ILE A 783 -39.33 19.45 -15.04
CA ILE A 783 -38.76 18.35 -15.84
C ILE A 783 -39.84 17.34 -16.26
N LYS A 784 -40.78 17.01 -15.35
CA LYS A 784 -41.88 16.08 -15.62
C LYS A 784 -42.95 16.67 -16.55
N ASN A 785 -43.08 17.99 -16.61
CA ASN A 785 -44.09 18.65 -17.41
C ASN A 785 -43.77 18.54 -18.92
N LYS A 786 -44.51 17.69 -19.63
CA LYS A 786 -44.29 17.44 -21.06
C LYS A 786 -44.72 18.61 -21.97
N SER A 787 -45.53 19.55 -21.47
CA SER A 787 -45.92 20.74 -22.25
C SER A 787 -44.82 21.80 -22.32
N THR A 788 -43.82 21.72 -21.45
CA THR A 788 -42.67 22.63 -21.46
C THR A 788 -41.74 22.31 -22.63
N GLU A 789 -41.23 23.35 -23.28
CA GLU A 789 -40.24 23.22 -24.34
C GLU A 789 -39.03 22.39 -23.92
N ARG A 790 -38.44 21.66 -24.87
CA ARG A 790 -37.34 20.73 -24.58
C ARG A 790 -36.11 21.44 -24.00
N HIS A 791 -35.76 22.62 -24.51
CA HIS A 791 -34.58 23.36 -24.05
C HIS A 791 -34.72 23.80 -22.59
N LEU A 792 -35.89 24.29 -22.18
CA LEU A 792 -36.19 24.65 -20.79
C LEU A 792 -36.17 23.44 -19.85
N ARG A 793 -36.58 22.27 -20.34
CA ARG A 793 -36.46 21.02 -19.57
C ARG A 793 -35.02 20.62 -19.38
N ASP A 794 -34.18 20.75 -20.41
CA ASP A 794 -32.76 20.47 -20.33
C ASP A 794 -32.06 21.44 -19.35
N GLU A 795 -32.43 22.73 -19.35
CA GLU A 795 -31.95 23.71 -18.36
C GLU A 795 -32.40 23.38 -16.93
N ALA A 796 -33.66 22.95 -16.75
CA ALA A 796 -34.16 22.51 -15.44
C ALA A 796 -33.44 21.26 -14.92
N VAL A 797 -33.05 20.32 -15.80
CA VAL A 797 -32.22 19.16 -15.43
C VAL A 797 -30.83 19.62 -14.95
N LEU A 798 -30.21 20.55 -15.66
CA LEU A 798 -28.91 21.11 -15.26
C LEU A 798 -29.01 21.83 -13.91
N ALA A 799 -30.02 22.68 -13.72
CA ALA A 799 -30.27 23.37 -12.47
C ALA A 799 -30.54 22.40 -11.30
N LEU A 800 -31.32 21.34 -11.52
CA LEU A 800 -31.57 20.30 -10.51
C LEU A 800 -30.28 19.57 -10.12
N SER A 801 -29.42 19.27 -11.09
CA SER A 801 -28.13 18.62 -10.83
C SER A 801 -27.20 19.51 -10.00
N ALA A 802 -27.13 20.82 -10.32
CA ALA A 802 -26.37 21.79 -9.55
C ALA A 802 -26.94 21.96 -8.14
N TYR A 803 -28.27 22.03 -8.01
CA TYR A 803 -28.95 22.10 -6.72
C TYR A 803 -28.58 20.90 -5.82
N LYS A 804 -28.75 19.67 -6.33
CA LYS A 804 -28.46 18.45 -5.56
C LYS A 804 -26.99 18.45 -5.13
N ARG A 805 -26.08 18.76 -6.07
CA ARG A 805 -24.63 18.83 -5.80
C ARG A 805 -24.31 19.76 -4.64
N HIS A 806 -24.75 21.02 -4.73
CA HIS A 806 -24.36 22.05 -3.78
C HIS A 806 -25.10 21.97 -2.45
N TYR A 807 -26.41 21.69 -2.45
CA TYR A 807 -27.25 21.79 -1.25
C TYR A 807 -27.51 20.45 -0.57
N VAL A 808 -27.38 19.32 -1.27
CA VAL A 808 -27.67 17.99 -0.70
C VAL A 808 -26.38 17.20 -0.47
N GLN A 809 -25.56 17.00 -1.50
CA GLN A 809 -24.42 16.09 -1.39
C GLN A 809 -23.16 16.72 -0.77
N LEU A 810 -22.85 17.97 -1.11
CA LEU A 810 -21.63 18.64 -0.64
C LEU A 810 -21.56 18.82 0.89
N PRO A 811 -22.65 19.15 1.62
CA PRO A 811 -22.64 19.20 3.08
C PRO A 811 -22.27 17.85 3.72
N LEU A 812 -22.90 16.76 3.24
CA LEU A 812 -22.67 15.40 3.74
C LEU A 812 -21.23 14.93 3.48
N LEU A 813 -20.70 15.24 2.29
CA LEU A 813 -19.32 14.94 1.94
C LEU A 813 -18.35 15.75 2.80
N THR A 814 -18.60 17.05 3.00
CA THR A 814 -17.76 17.92 3.81
C THR A 814 -17.65 17.41 5.24
N GLN A 815 -18.78 17.05 5.85
CA GLN A 815 -18.81 16.44 7.17
C GLN A 815 -17.98 15.15 7.22
N SER A 816 -18.15 14.26 6.23
CA SER A 816 -17.43 12.98 6.20
C SER A 816 -15.93 13.17 6.05
N ILE A 817 -15.48 13.98 5.08
CA ILE A 817 -14.06 14.27 4.86
C ILE A 817 -13.43 14.93 6.09
N SER A 818 -14.12 15.88 6.72
CA SER A 818 -13.65 16.53 7.95
C SER A 818 -13.45 15.52 9.09
N ILE A 819 -14.41 14.62 9.31
CA ILE A 819 -14.30 13.52 10.29
C ILE A 819 -13.14 12.59 9.97
N HIS A 820 -12.92 12.25 8.69
CA HIS A 820 -11.80 11.38 8.32
C HIS A 820 -10.45 12.08 8.41
N CYS A 821 -10.35 13.38 8.14
CA CYS A 821 -9.12 14.14 8.33
C CYS A 821 -8.72 14.23 9.81
N THR A 822 -9.69 14.32 10.73
CA THR A 822 -9.41 14.29 12.17
C THR A 822 -9.04 12.89 12.67
N ARG A 823 -9.66 11.83 12.14
CA ARG A 823 -9.31 10.43 12.46
C ARG A 823 -7.99 9.99 11.86
N SER A 824 -7.63 10.53 10.70
CA SER A 824 -6.41 10.21 9.94
C SER A 824 -5.71 11.50 9.57
N PRO A 825 -4.82 12.02 10.45
CA PRO A 825 -4.19 13.34 10.27
C PRO A 825 -3.46 13.53 8.93
N LEU A 826 -2.93 12.44 8.36
CA LEU A 826 -2.22 12.47 7.07
C LEU A 826 -3.15 12.64 5.86
N LEU A 827 -4.46 12.39 6.00
CA LEU A 827 -5.41 12.45 4.88
C LEU A 827 -5.48 13.86 4.29
N SER A 828 -5.56 14.88 5.15
CA SER A 828 -5.57 16.29 4.73
C SER A 828 -4.35 16.61 3.86
N SER A 829 -3.14 16.38 4.37
CA SER A 829 -1.88 16.64 3.66
C SER A 829 -1.77 15.82 2.38
N SER A 830 -2.26 14.58 2.37
CA SER A 830 -2.26 13.71 1.17
C SER A 830 -3.19 14.24 0.08
N ILE A 831 -4.40 14.69 0.45
CA ILE A 831 -5.35 15.33 -0.48
C ILE A 831 -4.72 16.58 -1.08
N ARG A 832 -4.13 17.42 -0.22
CA ARG A 832 -3.49 18.67 -0.64
C ARG A 832 -2.33 18.42 -1.60
N LEU A 833 -1.52 17.40 -1.34
CA LEU A 833 -0.40 17.04 -2.21
C LEU A 833 -0.87 16.51 -3.58
N VAL A 834 -1.94 15.70 -3.62
CA VAL A 834 -2.51 15.22 -4.89
C VAL A 834 -3.18 16.35 -5.67
N LYS A 835 -3.87 17.27 -5.00
CA LYS A 835 -4.39 18.49 -5.62
C LYS A 835 -3.24 19.35 -6.17
N LEU A 836 -2.14 19.51 -5.42
CA LEU A 836 -0.94 20.22 -5.87
C LEU A 836 -0.32 19.56 -7.10
N TRP A 837 -0.26 18.22 -7.13
CA TRP A 837 0.23 17.47 -8.29
C TRP A 837 -0.65 17.71 -9.53
N LEU A 838 -1.97 17.55 -9.41
CA LEU A 838 -2.90 17.86 -10.50
C LEU A 838 -2.82 19.32 -10.91
N ASN A 839 -2.57 20.24 -9.97
CA ASN A 839 -2.44 21.66 -10.24
C ASN A 839 -1.17 21.97 -11.05
N HIS A 840 -0.02 21.42 -10.69
CA HIS A 840 1.23 21.55 -11.47
C HIS A 840 1.11 20.94 -12.87
N HIS A 841 0.31 19.88 -13.03
CA HIS A 841 -0.03 19.33 -14.34
C HIS A 841 -1.16 20.09 -15.06
N MET A 842 -1.63 21.22 -14.50
CA MET A 842 -2.70 22.08 -15.02
C MET A 842 -4.06 21.38 -15.20
N LEU A 843 -4.29 20.28 -14.47
CA LEU A 843 -5.51 19.48 -14.55
C LEU A 843 -6.54 19.82 -13.46
N CYS A 844 -6.11 20.39 -12.33
CA CYS A 844 -6.96 20.51 -11.13
C CYS A 844 -8.31 21.22 -11.39
N ARG A 845 -8.38 22.19 -12.32
CA ARG A 845 -9.62 22.92 -12.64
C ARG A 845 -10.66 22.10 -13.40
N HIS A 846 -10.23 21.08 -14.14
CA HIS A 846 -11.15 20.23 -14.91
C HIS A 846 -11.81 19.14 -14.05
N PHE A 847 -11.39 19.02 -12.79
CA PHE A 847 -11.98 18.11 -11.81
C PHE A 847 -12.67 18.92 -10.73
N SER A 848 -13.78 18.39 -10.23
CA SER A 848 -14.31 18.87 -8.96
C SER A 848 -13.34 18.50 -7.83
N GLU A 849 -13.16 19.41 -6.87
CA GLU A 849 -12.28 19.16 -5.73
C GLU A 849 -12.74 17.91 -4.94
N GLU A 850 -14.06 17.70 -4.89
CA GLU A 850 -14.71 16.55 -4.26
C GLU A 850 -14.30 15.20 -4.87
N ILE A 851 -14.13 15.12 -6.20
CA ILE A 851 -13.63 13.89 -6.84
C ILE A 851 -12.21 13.59 -6.40
N ILE A 852 -11.34 14.60 -6.35
CA ILE A 852 -9.94 14.41 -5.94
C ILE A 852 -9.89 13.95 -4.48
N GLU A 853 -10.71 14.56 -3.61
CA GLU A 853 -10.84 14.16 -2.21
C GLU A 853 -11.29 12.71 -2.05
N MET A 854 -12.29 12.27 -2.83
CA MET A 854 -12.76 10.89 -2.82
C MET A 854 -11.72 9.89 -3.36
N ILE A 855 -10.98 10.26 -4.41
CA ILE A 855 -9.87 9.45 -4.95
C ILE A 855 -8.82 9.18 -3.87
N VAL A 856 -8.44 10.20 -3.10
CA VAL A 856 -7.45 10.04 -2.02
C VAL A 856 -8.07 9.36 -0.80
N ALA A 857 -9.31 9.69 -0.42
CA ALA A 857 -9.99 9.03 0.69
C ALA A 857 -10.07 7.51 0.48
N ARG A 858 -10.27 7.05 -0.77
CA ARG A 858 -10.22 5.62 -1.14
C ARG A 858 -8.91 4.96 -0.69
N THR A 859 -7.75 5.60 -0.81
CA THR A 859 -6.48 4.97 -0.43
C THR A 859 -6.33 4.75 1.08
N PHE A 860 -7.06 5.51 1.89
CA PHE A 860 -7.09 5.34 3.34
C PHE A 860 -8.17 4.36 3.79
N LEU A 861 -9.35 4.45 3.18
CA LEU A 861 -10.52 3.62 3.50
C LEU A 861 -10.41 2.20 2.95
N LYS A 862 -9.81 2.04 1.77
CA LYS A 862 -9.57 0.76 1.10
C LYS A 862 -8.06 0.62 0.77
N PRO A 863 -7.21 0.41 1.80
CA PRO A 863 -5.76 0.45 1.63
C PRO A 863 -5.18 -0.81 0.97
N HIS A 864 -5.97 -1.88 0.86
CA HIS A 864 -5.54 -3.15 0.27
C HIS A 864 -4.98 -2.95 -1.15
N PRO A 865 -3.90 -3.67 -1.52
CA PRO A 865 -3.26 -4.78 -0.79
C PRO A 865 -2.30 -4.37 0.35
N TRP A 866 -2.13 -3.07 0.61
CA TRP A 866 -1.29 -2.58 1.69
C TRP A 866 -2.10 -2.23 2.95
N GLN A 867 -1.42 -1.72 3.98
CA GLN A 867 -2.05 -1.15 5.17
C GLN A 867 -2.38 0.33 4.96
N THR A 868 -3.18 0.94 5.82
CA THR A 868 -3.45 2.39 5.77
C THR A 868 -2.12 3.18 5.73
N PRO A 869 -1.95 4.12 4.78
CA PRO A 869 -0.72 4.90 4.67
C PRO A 869 -0.37 5.61 5.98
N SER A 870 0.91 5.54 6.39
CA SER A 870 1.40 6.23 7.60
C SER A 870 2.48 7.27 7.28
N SER A 871 2.71 7.58 5.99
CA SER A 871 3.43 8.77 5.55
C SER A 871 2.73 9.45 4.37
N ILE A 872 3.02 10.74 4.17
CA ILE A 872 2.47 11.52 3.05
C ILE A 872 3.00 10.96 1.72
N THR A 873 4.27 10.55 1.68
CA THR A 873 4.89 9.93 0.52
C THR A 873 4.14 8.68 0.08
N THR A 874 3.87 7.74 1.01
CA THR A 874 3.18 6.50 0.66
C THR A 874 1.74 6.73 0.24
N ALA A 875 1.03 7.65 0.89
CA ALA A 875 -0.33 8.01 0.53
C ALA A 875 -0.41 8.57 -0.91
N PHE A 876 0.49 9.50 -1.25
CA PHE A 876 0.58 10.08 -2.57
C PHE A 876 0.91 9.02 -3.63
N LEU A 877 1.99 8.26 -3.45
CA LEU A 877 2.43 7.27 -4.43
C LEU A 877 1.41 6.16 -4.65
N ARG A 878 0.69 5.74 -3.59
CA ARG A 878 -0.41 4.77 -3.72
C ARG A 878 -1.62 5.34 -4.45
N THR A 879 -1.91 6.62 -4.27
CA THR A 879 -2.96 7.31 -5.05
C THR A 879 -2.59 7.34 -6.53
N ILE A 880 -1.36 7.72 -6.85
CA ILE A 880 -0.86 7.74 -8.23
C ILE A 880 -0.88 6.32 -8.84
N PHE A 881 -0.45 5.31 -8.08
CA PHE A 881 -0.49 3.92 -8.50
C PHE A 881 -1.93 3.43 -8.77
N PHE A 882 -2.89 3.82 -7.92
CA PHE A 882 -4.30 3.55 -8.17
C PHE A 882 -4.78 4.21 -9.47
N LEU A 883 -4.51 5.50 -9.66
CA LEU A 883 -4.89 6.23 -10.89
C LEU A 883 -4.28 5.65 -12.16
N ALA A 884 -3.04 5.14 -12.08
CA ALA A 884 -2.36 4.52 -13.22
C ALA A 884 -3.04 3.21 -13.68
N LYS A 885 -3.61 2.47 -12.73
CA LYS A 885 -4.28 1.18 -12.94
C LYS A 885 -5.79 1.29 -13.14
N TRP A 886 -6.41 2.34 -12.63
CA TRP A 886 -7.87 2.47 -12.64
C TRP A 886 -8.39 2.65 -14.07
N ASP A 887 -9.15 1.65 -14.54
CA ASP A 887 -9.93 1.76 -15.77
C ASP A 887 -11.33 2.27 -15.46
N TRP A 888 -11.47 3.59 -15.47
CA TRP A 888 -12.73 4.30 -15.24
C TRP A 888 -13.81 4.00 -16.31
N ARG A 889 -13.46 3.31 -17.42
CA ARG A 889 -14.42 2.91 -18.46
C ARG A 889 -15.28 1.74 -17.99
N THR A 890 -14.69 0.81 -17.27
CA THR A 890 -15.29 -0.47 -16.86
C THR A 890 -15.57 -0.54 -15.36
N THR A 891 -14.85 0.23 -14.54
CA THR A 891 -14.96 0.16 -13.08
C THR A 891 -15.29 1.53 -12.46
N PRO A 892 -16.36 1.64 -11.65
CA PRO A 892 -16.68 2.88 -10.95
C PRO A 892 -15.78 3.05 -9.72
N LEU A 893 -15.59 4.31 -9.29
CA LEU A 893 -14.98 4.59 -8.00
C LEU A 893 -16.07 4.58 -6.92
N ILE A 894 -15.97 3.65 -5.96
CA ILE A 894 -16.92 3.53 -4.85
C ILE A 894 -16.21 3.82 -3.52
N VAL A 895 -16.57 4.92 -2.88
CA VAL A 895 -16.04 5.36 -1.59
C VAL A 895 -17.10 5.20 -0.50
N ASP A 896 -16.87 4.26 0.41
CA ASP A 896 -17.74 4.06 1.57
C ASP A 896 -17.07 4.67 2.80
N PHE A 897 -17.56 5.82 3.25
CA PHE A 897 -16.98 6.53 4.40
C PHE A 897 -17.27 5.81 5.72
N ASN A 898 -18.42 5.15 5.82
CA ASN A 898 -18.92 4.60 7.07
C ASN A 898 -19.04 3.06 7.07
N ASN A 899 -18.61 2.38 6.00
CA ASN A 899 -18.80 0.93 5.78
C ASN A 899 -20.28 0.50 5.86
N ILE A 900 -21.18 1.34 5.33
CA ILE A 900 -22.64 1.12 5.38
C ILE A 900 -23.16 0.57 4.04
N LEU A 901 -22.41 0.70 2.94
CA LEU A 901 -22.88 0.26 1.62
C LEU A 901 -23.06 -1.26 1.59
N THR A 902 -24.26 -1.68 1.20
CA THR A 902 -24.61 -3.09 1.03
C THR A 902 -24.20 -3.61 -0.34
N ASN A 903 -24.02 -4.93 -0.49
CA ASN A 903 -23.71 -5.55 -1.78
C ASN A 903 -24.77 -5.29 -2.86
N VAL A 904 -26.03 -5.12 -2.47
CA VAL A 904 -27.12 -4.75 -3.40
C VAL A 904 -26.90 -3.34 -3.95
N GLN A 905 -26.52 -2.39 -3.10
CA GLN A 905 -26.22 -1.02 -3.53
C GLN A 905 -24.96 -0.97 -4.41
N ILE A 906 -23.92 -1.71 -4.07
CA ILE A 906 -22.70 -1.83 -4.90
C ILE A 906 -23.04 -2.42 -6.27
N GLY A 907 -23.85 -3.49 -6.31
CA GLY A 907 -24.36 -4.08 -7.55
C GLY A 907 -25.16 -3.07 -8.38
N SER A 908 -26.03 -2.27 -7.75
CA SER A 908 -26.78 -1.21 -8.42
C SER A 908 -25.88 -0.16 -9.06
N ILE A 909 -24.79 0.24 -8.38
CA ILE A 909 -23.82 1.21 -8.91
C ILE A 909 -23.13 0.65 -10.17
N ASN A 910 -22.74 -0.63 -10.16
CA ASN A 910 -22.12 -1.27 -11.32
C ASN A 910 -23.10 -1.37 -12.50
N THR A 911 -24.35 -1.80 -12.25
CA THR A 911 -25.41 -1.82 -13.28
C THR A 911 -25.66 -0.43 -13.86
N GLN A 912 -25.61 0.60 -13.02
CA GLN A 912 -25.76 1.98 -13.45
C GLN A 912 -24.59 2.44 -14.33
N LEU A 913 -23.35 2.05 -14.02
CA LEU A 913 -22.21 2.29 -14.90
C LEU A 913 -22.45 1.65 -16.27
N GLU A 914 -22.83 0.38 -16.32
CA GLU A 914 -23.11 -0.32 -17.58
C GLU A 914 -24.21 0.36 -18.39
N ALA A 915 -25.28 0.81 -17.72
CA ALA A 915 -26.36 1.56 -18.36
C ALA A 915 -25.85 2.87 -18.98
N TRP A 916 -25.03 3.64 -18.24
CA TRP A 916 -24.41 4.86 -18.76
C TRP A 916 -23.47 4.58 -19.93
N ARG A 917 -22.70 3.47 -19.89
CA ARG A 917 -21.83 3.07 -21.00
C ARG A 917 -22.59 2.63 -22.25
N LYS A 918 -23.81 2.11 -22.10
CA LYS A 918 -24.71 1.81 -23.23
C LYS A 918 -25.34 3.08 -23.82
N ILE A 919 -25.69 4.05 -22.98
CA ILE A 919 -26.29 5.33 -23.40
C ILE A 919 -25.24 6.25 -24.06
N ASP A 920 -24.04 6.31 -23.49
CA ASP A 920 -22.94 7.16 -23.93
C ASP A 920 -21.65 6.33 -24.12
N PRO A 921 -21.58 5.51 -25.19
CA PRO A 921 -20.41 4.68 -25.47
C PRO A 921 -19.17 5.50 -25.85
N ALA A 922 -19.38 6.72 -26.37
CA ALA A 922 -18.31 7.64 -26.74
C ALA A 922 -17.64 8.30 -25.53
N LEU A 923 -18.35 8.35 -24.38
CA LEU A 923 -17.93 9.00 -23.13
C LEU A 923 -17.88 10.53 -23.26
N ASN A 924 -18.91 11.10 -23.88
CA ASN A 924 -19.01 12.53 -24.12
C ASN A 924 -19.54 13.29 -22.90
N ARG A 925 -20.37 12.67 -22.05
CA ARG A 925 -21.06 13.32 -20.92
C ARG A 925 -20.56 12.88 -19.56
N THR A 926 -20.53 11.56 -19.31
CA THR A 926 -20.20 11.02 -17.98
C THR A 926 -19.00 10.11 -18.08
N VAL A 927 -17.82 10.70 -17.92
CA VAL A 927 -16.54 9.98 -18.04
C VAL A 927 -16.25 9.20 -16.76
N LEU A 928 -16.28 9.88 -15.62
CA LEU A 928 -16.05 9.25 -14.32
C LEU A 928 -17.38 8.99 -13.62
N LEU A 929 -17.52 7.82 -13.01
CA LEU A 929 -18.61 7.50 -12.10
C LEU A 929 -18.02 7.31 -10.71
N VAL A 930 -18.32 8.25 -9.81
CA VAL A 930 -17.73 8.33 -8.46
C VAL A 930 -18.85 8.32 -7.43
N ALA A 931 -19.18 7.12 -6.96
CA ALA A 931 -20.27 6.88 -6.03
C ALA A 931 -19.78 6.83 -4.57
N SER A 932 -20.68 7.16 -3.65
CA SER A 932 -20.45 7.03 -2.22
C SER A 932 -21.73 6.64 -1.48
N ASN A 933 -21.64 6.41 -0.16
CA ASN A 933 -22.82 6.23 0.67
C ASN A 933 -23.75 7.47 0.73
N HIS A 934 -23.30 8.63 0.22
CA HIS A 934 -24.11 9.85 0.11
C HIS A 934 -24.65 10.11 -1.31
N ASP A 935 -24.08 9.47 -2.33
CA ASP A 935 -24.53 9.54 -3.73
C ASP A 935 -24.35 8.18 -4.41
N LEU A 936 -25.44 7.43 -4.51
CA LEU A 936 -25.46 6.16 -5.23
C LEU A 936 -25.45 6.34 -6.75
N SER A 937 -25.80 7.53 -7.27
CA SER A 937 -25.80 7.76 -8.71
C SER A 937 -24.38 7.84 -9.28
N GLY A 938 -23.43 8.29 -8.45
CA GLY A 938 -22.04 8.50 -8.80
C GLY A 938 -21.79 9.63 -9.81
N THR A 939 -22.77 10.51 -10.01
CA THR A 939 -22.72 11.60 -11.00
C THR A 939 -22.79 13.00 -10.39
N ALA A 940 -23.04 13.13 -9.08
CA ALA A 940 -23.22 14.43 -8.43
C ALA A 940 -22.04 15.39 -8.64
N PHE A 941 -20.82 14.87 -8.64
CA PHE A 941 -19.59 15.67 -8.78
C PHE A 941 -18.87 15.47 -10.12
N SER A 942 -19.30 14.52 -10.94
CA SER A 942 -18.63 14.10 -12.20
C SER A 942 -19.48 14.30 -13.46
N ALA A 943 -20.70 14.82 -13.33
CA ALA A 943 -21.53 15.16 -14.48
C ALA A 943 -20.81 16.22 -15.35
N TYR A 944 -20.65 15.92 -16.64
CA TYR A 944 -20.02 16.77 -17.67
C TYR A 944 -18.51 17.03 -17.52
N ASN A 945 -17.92 16.85 -16.34
CA ASN A 945 -16.50 17.05 -16.08
C ASN A 945 -15.91 15.93 -15.20
N PRO A 946 -14.71 15.41 -15.51
CA PRO A 946 -13.81 15.83 -16.59
C PRO A 946 -14.24 15.30 -17.97
N SER A 947 -13.71 15.90 -19.05
CA SER A 947 -13.83 15.32 -20.40
C SER A 947 -12.97 14.07 -20.56
N LYS A 948 -13.26 13.27 -21.59
CA LYS A 948 -12.54 12.01 -21.87
C LYS A 948 -11.04 12.23 -22.07
N MET A 949 -10.67 13.31 -22.75
CA MET A 949 -9.28 13.69 -23.00
C MET A 949 -8.57 14.01 -21.68
N ILE A 950 -9.21 14.78 -20.80
CA ILE A 950 -8.66 15.15 -19.49
C ILE A 950 -8.46 13.91 -18.62
N ALA A 951 -9.45 13.02 -18.55
CA ALA A 951 -9.35 11.77 -17.79
C ALA A 951 -8.23 10.86 -18.35
N ALA A 952 -8.13 10.74 -19.68
CA ALA A 952 -7.05 9.99 -20.33
C ALA A 952 -5.67 10.59 -20.03
N ARG A 953 -5.54 11.92 -20.01
CA ARG A 953 -4.30 12.61 -19.68
C ARG A 953 -3.88 12.40 -18.23
N MET A 954 -4.83 12.48 -17.29
CA MET A 954 -4.60 12.13 -15.89
C MET A 954 -4.05 10.70 -15.76
N THR A 955 -4.68 9.72 -16.43
CA THR A 955 -4.23 8.33 -16.41
C THR A 955 -2.84 8.18 -17.05
N ALA A 956 -2.55 8.86 -18.17
CA ALA A 956 -1.25 8.81 -18.83
C ALA A 956 -0.13 9.37 -17.93
N LEU A 957 -0.35 10.52 -17.30
CA LEU A 957 0.59 11.12 -16.34
C LEU A 957 0.80 10.22 -15.13
N ALA A 958 -0.27 9.63 -14.59
CA ALA A 958 -0.17 8.69 -13.47
C ALA A 958 0.64 7.43 -13.82
N ARG A 959 0.48 6.90 -15.06
CA ARG A 959 1.28 5.78 -15.58
C ARG A 959 2.74 6.15 -15.75
N SER A 960 3.03 7.33 -16.31
CA SER A 960 4.39 7.85 -16.44
C SER A 960 5.07 7.99 -15.07
N ALA A 961 4.39 8.64 -14.11
CA ALA A 961 4.85 8.76 -12.74
C ALA A 961 5.09 7.38 -12.08
N SER A 962 4.18 6.43 -12.26
CA SER A 962 4.33 5.08 -11.71
C SER A 962 5.51 4.32 -12.31
N ASN A 963 5.83 4.53 -13.59
CA ASN A 963 7.00 3.95 -14.24
C ASN A 963 8.30 4.55 -13.68
N ILE A 964 8.37 5.88 -13.52
CA ILE A 964 9.53 6.56 -12.91
C ILE A 964 9.80 6.02 -11.51
N VAL A 965 8.76 5.88 -10.68
CA VAL A 965 8.89 5.35 -9.30
C VAL A 965 9.32 3.88 -9.29
N LYS A 966 9.02 3.14 -10.36
CA LYS A 966 9.42 1.73 -10.51
C LYS A 966 10.87 1.60 -11.01
N ASP A 967 11.30 2.48 -11.90
CA ASP A 967 12.61 2.41 -12.53
C ASP A 967 13.71 3.02 -11.64
N MET A 968 13.40 4.12 -10.92
CA MET A 968 14.36 4.79 -10.02
C MET A 968 14.42 4.16 -8.61
N GLU A 969 13.41 3.36 -8.23
CA GLU A 969 13.22 2.78 -6.88
C GLU A 969 13.55 3.75 -5.72
N TYR A 970 14.76 3.68 -5.16
CA TYR A 970 15.19 4.47 -4.00
C TYR A 970 15.80 5.83 -4.35
N GLU A 971 16.18 6.06 -5.61
CA GLU A 971 16.84 7.28 -6.10
C GLU A 971 15.86 8.30 -6.70
N LEU A 972 14.59 8.23 -6.29
CA LEU A 972 13.52 9.08 -6.82
C LEU A 972 13.75 10.57 -6.46
N ASP A 973 13.89 11.43 -7.47
CA ASP A 973 13.74 12.87 -7.31
C ASP A 973 12.25 13.25 -7.38
N ASN A 974 11.71 13.71 -6.25
CA ASN A 974 10.31 14.13 -6.14
C ASN A 974 9.95 15.23 -7.14
N LYS A 975 10.88 16.12 -7.52
CA LYS A 975 10.59 17.26 -8.42
C LYS A 975 10.14 16.82 -9.82
N LEU A 976 10.66 15.69 -10.29
CA LEU A 976 10.29 15.13 -11.60
C LEU A 976 8.80 14.78 -11.67
N LEU A 977 8.21 14.36 -10.56
CA LEU A 977 6.79 14.00 -10.51
C LEU A 977 5.84 15.21 -10.63
N PHE A 978 6.32 16.40 -10.29
CA PHE A 978 5.53 17.65 -10.27
C PHE A 978 5.90 18.60 -11.43
N THR A 979 6.70 18.15 -12.40
CA THR A 979 7.06 18.97 -13.56
C THR A 979 6.16 18.62 -14.75
N THR A 980 5.52 19.63 -15.36
CA THR A 980 4.66 19.43 -16.53
C THR A 980 5.39 19.78 -17.83
N SER A 981 5.15 19.01 -18.89
CA SER A 981 5.66 19.32 -20.23
C SER A 981 4.72 20.29 -20.94
N LEU A 982 5.27 21.34 -21.54
CA LEU A 982 4.50 22.29 -22.35
C LEU A 982 4.42 21.92 -23.83
N ILE A 983 5.12 20.87 -24.26
CA ILE A 983 5.28 20.50 -25.69
C ILE A 983 3.95 20.06 -26.34
N GLU A 984 3.02 19.56 -25.53
CA GLU A 984 1.77 19.00 -26.03
C GLU A 984 0.70 20.06 -26.32
N TYR A 985 0.93 21.35 -26.01
CA TYR A 985 -0.07 22.41 -26.17
C TYR A 985 0.15 23.23 -27.44
N ASP A 986 -0.94 23.59 -28.13
CA ASP A 986 -0.87 24.34 -29.39
C ASP A 986 -0.38 25.78 -29.18
N PHE A 987 -0.75 26.39 -28.05
CA PHE A 987 -0.27 27.72 -27.67
C PHE A 987 -0.22 27.91 -26.15
N VAL A 988 0.58 28.88 -25.73
CA VAL A 988 0.76 29.27 -24.32
C VAL A 988 0.65 30.79 -24.20
N ILE A 989 -0.27 31.24 -23.34
CA ILE A 989 -0.47 32.62 -22.92
C ILE A 989 0.35 32.83 -21.65
N TYR A 990 1.33 33.72 -21.70
CA TYR A 990 2.07 34.14 -20.53
C TYR A 990 1.37 35.33 -19.87
N LEU A 991 1.23 35.27 -18.56
CA LEU A 991 0.58 36.30 -17.75
C LEU A 991 1.64 37.25 -17.16
N SER A 992 1.22 38.46 -16.82
CA SER A 992 2.09 39.50 -16.26
C SER A 992 2.34 39.29 -14.76
N ASP A 993 3.61 39.41 -14.34
CA ASP A 993 4.05 39.21 -12.94
C ASP A 993 3.34 40.10 -11.93
N LYS A 994 2.79 41.24 -12.38
CA LYS A 994 1.98 42.16 -11.57
C LYS A 994 0.75 41.48 -10.97
N TYR A 995 0.21 40.46 -11.64
CA TYR A 995 -1.04 39.79 -11.26
C TYR A 995 -0.83 38.38 -10.71
N THR A 996 0.37 37.80 -10.87
CA THR A 996 0.72 36.43 -10.47
C THR A 996 1.53 36.36 -9.17
N SER A 997 2.31 37.41 -8.86
CA SER A 997 3.25 37.47 -7.72
C SER A 997 2.62 37.53 -6.31
N ASN A 998 1.29 37.56 -6.19
CA ASN A 998 0.60 37.71 -4.92
C ASN A 998 0.69 36.47 -4.00
N TYR A 999 1.02 35.29 -4.51
CA TYR A 999 1.08 34.06 -3.71
C TYR A 999 2.45 33.80 -3.04
N GLN A 1000 3.55 34.39 -3.55
CA GLN A 1000 4.90 34.15 -3.00
C GLN A 1000 5.31 35.10 -1.86
N LYS A 1001 4.59 36.22 -1.64
CA LYS A 1001 4.95 37.23 -0.64
C LYS A 1001 4.51 36.92 0.81
N GLY A 1002 4.00 35.72 1.07
CA GLY A 1002 3.64 35.29 2.42
C GLY A 1002 4.82 35.06 3.38
N LYS A 1003 6.08 35.05 2.90
CA LYS A 1003 7.23 34.62 3.70
C LYS A 1003 8.13 35.71 4.32
N SER A 1004 8.02 37.01 4.02
CA SER A 1004 8.96 37.97 4.65
C SER A 1004 8.66 39.48 4.60
N SER A 1005 7.45 39.96 4.31
CA SER A 1005 7.23 41.42 4.41
C SER A 1005 6.81 41.82 5.84
N LYS A 1006 7.80 42.20 6.67
CA LYS A 1006 7.60 43.16 7.76
C LYS A 1006 7.03 44.43 7.14
N VAL A 1007 5.71 44.59 7.11
CA VAL A 1007 5.08 45.83 6.67
C VAL A 1007 4.84 46.70 7.89
N THR A 1008 5.46 47.87 7.84
CA THR A 1008 5.45 48.96 8.80
C THR A 1008 4.03 49.49 9.04
N LEU A 1009 3.63 49.47 10.31
CA LEU A 1009 2.36 49.95 10.86
C LEU A 1009 2.34 51.48 10.94
N LYS A 1010 1.89 52.21 9.90
CA LYS A 1010 1.49 53.64 10.09
C LYS A 1010 0.24 54.13 9.32
N ASN A 1011 -0.24 53.46 8.27
CA ASN A 1011 -1.39 53.94 7.45
C ASN A 1011 -2.50 52.87 7.23
N LEU A 1012 -3.06 52.30 8.31
CA LEU A 1012 -3.94 51.12 8.25
C LEU A 1012 -5.37 51.38 7.72
N ASP A 1013 -5.99 52.53 8.02
CA ASP A 1013 -7.44 52.70 7.79
C ASP A 1013 -7.83 52.96 6.32
N LEU A 1014 -7.00 53.67 5.55
CA LEU A 1014 -7.25 53.87 4.10
C LEU A 1014 -6.84 52.65 3.25
N GLN A 1015 -5.95 51.80 3.77
CA GLN A 1015 -5.54 50.57 3.11
C GLN A 1015 -6.53 49.42 3.38
N SER A 1016 -7.14 49.38 4.57
CA SER A 1016 -8.10 48.34 4.95
C SER A 1016 -9.33 48.32 4.04
N GLU A 1017 -9.95 49.47 3.72
CA GLU A 1017 -11.10 49.52 2.79
C GLU A 1017 -10.76 49.01 1.38
N LYS A 1018 -9.59 49.37 0.85
CA LYS A 1018 -9.13 48.89 -0.46
C LYS A 1018 -8.84 47.39 -0.45
N ILE A 1019 -8.38 46.84 0.68
CA ILE A 1019 -8.14 45.41 0.87
C ILE A 1019 -9.48 44.66 0.96
N LEU A 1020 -10.44 45.18 1.72
CA LEU A 1020 -11.80 44.60 1.84
C LEU A 1020 -12.51 44.52 0.48
N LYS A 1021 -12.35 45.54 -0.38
CA LYS A 1021 -12.89 45.52 -1.75
C LYS A 1021 -12.31 44.42 -2.64
N LYS A 1022 -11.09 43.93 -2.34
CA LYS A 1022 -10.41 42.87 -3.12
C LYS A 1022 -10.75 41.46 -2.65
N VAL A 1023 -11.47 41.29 -1.54
CA VAL A 1023 -11.94 39.98 -1.07
C VAL A 1023 -12.79 39.32 -2.15
N GLY A 1024 -12.43 38.10 -2.55
CA GLY A 1024 -13.06 37.33 -3.63
C GLY A 1024 -12.71 37.78 -5.05
N TYR A 1025 -11.85 38.79 -5.23
CA TYR A 1025 -11.46 39.28 -6.56
C TYR A 1025 -10.21 38.55 -7.08
N HIS A 1026 -10.43 37.60 -7.99
CA HIS A 1026 -9.37 36.81 -8.63
C HIS A 1026 -9.35 37.08 -10.14
N PRO A 1027 -8.61 38.10 -10.62
CA PRO A 1027 -8.71 38.57 -12.00
C PRO A 1027 -8.36 37.48 -13.03
N ILE A 1028 -7.34 36.65 -12.77
CA ILE A 1028 -6.94 35.56 -13.68
C ILE A 1028 -8.05 34.50 -13.78
N GLN A 1029 -8.72 34.16 -12.68
CA GLN A 1029 -9.81 33.19 -12.69
C GLN A 1029 -11.06 33.73 -13.38
N LEU A 1030 -11.36 35.02 -13.21
CA LEU A 1030 -12.45 35.69 -13.90
C LEU A 1030 -12.20 35.75 -15.41
N TYR A 1031 -10.98 36.15 -15.80
CA TYR A 1031 -10.55 36.16 -17.20
C TYR A 1031 -10.63 34.77 -17.83
N LEU A 1032 -10.15 33.73 -17.15
CA LEU A 1032 -10.29 32.34 -17.63
C LEU A 1032 -11.74 31.90 -17.77
N LYS A 1033 -12.62 32.24 -16.81
CA LYS A 1033 -14.05 31.92 -16.88
C LYS A 1033 -14.71 32.59 -18.08
N GLU A 1034 -14.31 33.81 -18.40
CA GLU A 1034 -14.78 34.53 -19.59
C GLU A 1034 -14.28 33.85 -20.87
N LEU A 1035 -13.00 33.47 -20.94
CA LEU A 1035 -12.46 32.69 -22.06
C LEU A 1035 -13.18 31.35 -22.28
N GLU A 1036 -13.46 30.62 -21.20
CA GLU A 1036 -14.23 29.37 -21.25
C GLU A 1036 -15.67 29.62 -21.73
N THR A 1037 -16.30 30.71 -21.30
CA THR A 1037 -17.66 31.06 -21.74
C THR A 1037 -17.71 31.36 -23.23
N LEU A 1038 -16.69 32.04 -23.76
CA LEU A 1038 -16.62 32.42 -25.17
C LEU A 1038 -16.16 31.28 -26.09
N TYR A 1039 -15.16 30.50 -25.66
CA TYR A 1039 -14.44 29.58 -26.54
C TYR A 1039 -14.47 28.10 -26.11
N SER A 1040 -15.25 27.72 -25.09
CA SER A 1040 -15.32 26.32 -24.58
C SER A 1040 -15.57 25.25 -25.64
N ASN A 1041 -16.31 25.57 -26.69
CA ASN A 1041 -16.59 24.63 -27.77
C ASN A 1041 -15.39 24.46 -28.72
N THR A 1042 -14.43 25.38 -28.72
CA THR A 1042 -13.31 25.43 -29.70
C THR A 1042 -11.94 25.23 -29.07
N ILE A 1043 -11.75 25.66 -27.83
CA ILE A 1043 -10.47 25.66 -27.12
C ILE A 1043 -10.67 25.06 -25.73
N ILE A 1044 -9.75 24.19 -25.33
CA ILE A 1044 -9.63 23.72 -23.95
C ILE A 1044 -8.44 24.44 -23.31
N PHE A 1045 -8.73 25.23 -22.27
CA PHE A 1045 -7.73 25.99 -21.53
C PHE A 1045 -7.24 25.25 -20.28
N PHE A 1046 -5.94 25.34 -20.02
CA PHE A 1046 -5.24 24.70 -18.91
C PHE A 1046 -4.49 25.78 -18.12
N HIS A 1047 -4.58 25.76 -16.80
CA HIS A 1047 -3.95 26.77 -15.96
C HIS A 1047 -3.60 26.23 -14.58
N GLU A 1048 -2.41 26.59 -14.09
CA GLU A 1048 -1.97 26.32 -12.72
C GLU A 1048 -2.45 27.43 -11.77
N MET A 1049 -3.23 27.09 -10.74
CA MET A 1049 -3.87 28.08 -9.86
C MET A 1049 -2.94 28.79 -8.87
N LEU A 1050 -1.73 28.27 -8.62
CA LEU A 1050 -0.84 28.75 -7.54
C LEU A 1050 0.27 29.67 -8.04
N THR A 1051 1.08 29.19 -8.98
CA THR A 1051 2.15 29.97 -9.61
C THR A 1051 1.57 30.93 -10.66
N GLY A 1052 0.50 30.52 -11.34
CA GLY A 1052 -0.39 31.35 -12.13
C GLY A 1052 0.26 32.09 -13.30
N SER A 1053 1.49 31.76 -13.71
CA SER A 1053 2.26 32.56 -14.68
C SER A 1053 1.87 32.33 -16.14
N LEU A 1054 1.10 31.28 -16.44
CA LEU A 1054 0.71 30.95 -17.81
C LEU A 1054 -0.66 30.26 -17.89
N ILE A 1055 -1.27 30.33 -19.07
CA ILE A 1055 -2.46 29.58 -19.49
C ILE A 1055 -2.10 28.86 -20.79
N ALA A 1056 -2.21 27.55 -20.85
CA ALA A 1056 -2.00 26.77 -22.06
C ALA A 1056 -3.33 26.45 -22.75
N GLY A 1057 -3.33 26.36 -24.08
CA GLY A 1057 -4.54 26.11 -24.88
C GLY A 1057 -4.35 24.96 -25.87
N LEU A 1058 -5.42 24.19 -26.05
CA LEU A 1058 -5.55 23.16 -27.09
C LEU A 1058 -6.76 23.45 -27.97
N TRP A 1059 -6.58 23.42 -29.28
CA TRP A 1059 -7.69 23.49 -30.24
C TRP A 1059 -8.40 22.14 -30.30
N ASP A 1060 -9.73 22.16 -30.31
CA ASP A 1060 -10.49 20.95 -30.60
C ASP A 1060 -10.29 20.55 -32.08
N PRO A 1061 -9.72 19.36 -32.37
CA PRO A 1061 -9.43 18.92 -33.74
C PRO A 1061 -10.66 18.89 -34.65
N GLN A 1062 -11.87 18.76 -34.09
CA GLN A 1062 -13.10 18.77 -34.88
C GLN A 1062 -13.31 20.09 -35.62
N PHE A 1063 -12.89 21.21 -35.03
CA PHE A 1063 -13.11 22.57 -35.57
C PHE A 1063 -11.97 23.07 -36.44
N LEU A 1064 -10.86 22.33 -36.51
CA LEU A 1064 -9.74 22.62 -37.42
C LEU A 1064 -10.03 22.20 -38.87
N GLN A 1065 -10.99 21.29 -39.08
CA GLN A 1065 -11.35 20.80 -40.41
C GLN A 1065 -12.20 21.84 -41.17
N PRO A 1066 -12.01 22.01 -42.50
CA PRO A 1066 -12.88 22.85 -43.33
C PRO A 1066 -14.33 22.40 -43.28
N ARG A 1067 -15.26 23.35 -43.23
CA ARG A 1067 -16.71 23.09 -43.19
C ARG A 1067 -17.47 24.13 -44.00
N SER A 1068 -18.68 23.79 -44.44
CA SER A 1068 -19.57 24.78 -45.04
C SER A 1068 -19.97 25.87 -44.03
N PHE A 1069 -20.04 27.11 -44.50
CA PHE A 1069 -20.46 28.24 -43.69
C PHE A 1069 -21.89 28.06 -43.17
N LYS A 1070 -22.10 28.35 -41.88
CA LYS A 1070 -23.42 28.40 -41.24
C LYS A 1070 -23.50 29.63 -40.32
N VAL A 1071 -24.68 30.24 -40.25
CA VAL A 1071 -24.91 31.44 -39.41
C VAL A 1071 -24.75 31.14 -37.92
N ASN A 1072 -24.94 29.89 -37.49
CA ASN A 1072 -24.85 29.46 -36.09
C ASN A 1072 -23.44 29.04 -35.64
N LEU A 1073 -22.40 29.36 -36.40
CA LEU A 1073 -21.02 29.15 -35.98
C LEU A 1073 -20.66 30.16 -34.89
N SER A 1074 -20.30 29.66 -33.70
CA SER A 1074 -20.06 30.48 -32.51
C SER A 1074 -18.61 30.97 -32.38
N TYR A 1075 -17.82 30.98 -33.46
CA TYR A 1075 -16.40 31.29 -33.44
C TYR A 1075 -15.94 32.01 -34.71
N SER A 1076 -14.82 32.73 -34.62
CA SER A 1076 -14.23 33.47 -35.74
C SER A 1076 -13.75 32.52 -36.84
N THR A 1077 -14.15 32.79 -38.08
CA THR A 1077 -13.86 31.97 -39.26
C THR A 1077 -13.21 32.78 -40.38
N CYS A 1078 -12.43 32.13 -41.24
CA CYS A 1078 -11.87 32.68 -42.47
C CYS A 1078 -12.10 31.72 -43.65
N VAL A 1079 -12.09 32.26 -44.87
CA VAL A 1079 -12.26 31.47 -46.10
C VAL A 1079 -10.97 30.74 -46.41
N ARG A 1080 -11.06 29.48 -46.86
CA ARG A 1080 -9.89 28.70 -47.27
C ARG A 1080 -9.36 29.22 -48.61
N GLU A 1081 -8.14 29.76 -48.61
CA GLU A 1081 -7.42 30.17 -49.82
C GLU A 1081 -6.77 28.94 -50.48
N ASN A 1082 -7.53 28.14 -51.23
CA ASN A 1082 -6.97 27.23 -52.24
C ASN A 1082 -8.00 26.94 -53.35
N ASN A 1083 -7.52 27.08 -54.59
CA ASN A 1083 -8.29 27.30 -55.82
C ASN A 1083 -9.10 26.10 -56.35
N GLU A 1084 -10.21 26.44 -57.04
CA GLU A 1084 -10.82 25.80 -58.22
C GLU A 1084 -12.32 25.39 -58.14
N GLU A 1085 -12.99 25.45 -56.99
CA GLU A 1085 -14.47 25.30 -56.94
C GLU A 1085 -15.16 26.34 -56.04
N PRO A 1086 -16.27 26.97 -56.45
CA PRO A 1086 -17.02 27.94 -55.66
C PRO A 1086 -17.90 27.22 -54.64
N GLY A 1087 -17.27 26.62 -53.63
CA GLY A 1087 -17.91 26.15 -52.41
C GLY A 1087 -17.27 26.88 -51.22
N ALA A 1088 -18.01 27.77 -50.56
CA ALA A 1088 -17.50 28.59 -49.45
C ALA A 1088 -17.25 27.75 -48.19
N GLU A 1089 -16.20 26.93 -48.22
CA GLU A 1089 -15.65 26.28 -47.04
C GLU A 1089 -14.92 27.30 -46.18
N VAL A 1090 -15.29 27.33 -44.91
CA VAL A 1090 -14.68 28.16 -43.87
C VAL A 1090 -13.86 27.30 -42.92
N VAL A 1091 -12.78 27.88 -42.41
CA VAL A 1091 -11.90 27.31 -41.40
C VAL A 1091 -11.85 28.27 -40.20
N ILE A 1092 -11.53 27.75 -39.02
CA ILE A 1092 -11.34 28.56 -37.82
C ILE A 1092 -10.18 29.55 -37.99
N ASN A 1093 -10.43 30.83 -37.69
CA ASN A 1093 -9.41 31.88 -37.76
C ASN A 1093 -8.61 31.95 -36.45
N GLN A 1094 -7.63 31.05 -36.32
CA GLN A 1094 -6.81 30.92 -35.11
C GLN A 1094 -6.11 32.24 -34.74
N ALA A 1095 -5.60 32.99 -35.72
CA ALA A 1095 -4.89 34.25 -35.49
C ALA A 1095 -5.84 35.34 -34.91
N SER A 1096 -7.05 35.46 -35.45
CA SER A 1096 -8.07 36.40 -34.94
C SER A 1096 -8.47 36.06 -33.51
N ILE A 1097 -8.72 34.77 -33.22
CA ILE A 1097 -9.11 34.33 -31.88
C ILE A 1097 -8.00 34.63 -30.86
N LEU A 1098 -6.74 34.34 -31.19
CA LEU A 1098 -5.62 34.67 -30.30
C LEU A 1098 -5.46 36.18 -30.09
N ALA A 1099 -5.74 37.01 -31.09
CA ALA A 1099 -5.75 38.47 -30.96
C ALA A 1099 -6.92 38.96 -30.08
N GLU A 1100 -8.11 38.36 -30.20
CA GLU A 1100 -9.25 38.63 -29.32
C GLU A 1100 -8.93 38.27 -27.87
N ILE A 1101 -8.33 37.10 -27.63
CA ILE A 1101 -7.84 36.67 -26.31
C ILE A 1101 -6.86 37.69 -25.75
N ALA A 1102 -5.84 38.10 -26.52
CA ALA A 1102 -4.89 39.12 -26.08
C ALA A 1102 -5.57 40.44 -25.70
N ARG A 1103 -6.55 40.89 -26.51
CA ARG A 1103 -7.31 42.11 -26.26
C ARG A 1103 -8.18 42.02 -25.00
N LEU A 1104 -8.86 40.90 -24.77
CA LEU A 1104 -9.67 40.67 -23.57
C LEU A 1104 -8.82 40.68 -22.30
N GLY A 1105 -7.63 40.08 -22.36
CA GLY A 1105 -6.71 40.05 -21.22
C GLY A 1105 -6.06 41.40 -20.91
N GLY A 1106 -5.83 42.25 -21.92
CA GLY A 1106 -5.16 43.55 -21.75
C GLY A 1106 -3.84 43.42 -21.01
N ASP A 1107 -3.63 44.24 -19.97
CA ASP A 1107 -2.43 44.25 -19.13
C ASP A 1107 -2.16 42.93 -18.37
N LEU A 1108 -3.14 42.02 -18.29
CA LEU A 1108 -2.95 40.70 -17.68
C LEU A 1108 -2.06 39.80 -18.55
N VAL A 1109 -2.12 39.96 -19.88
CA VAL A 1109 -1.40 39.11 -20.83
C VAL A 1109 -0.08 39.78 -21.20
N SER A 1110 1.03 39.08 -20.97
CA SER A 1110 2.38 39.58 -21.32
C SER A 1110 2.77 39.21 -22.74
N LYS A 1111 2.52 37.95 -23.15
CA LYS A 1111 2.75 37.46 -24.52
C LYS A 1111 1.97 36.18 -24.78
N ILE A 1112 1.70 35.87 -26.06
CA ILE A 1112 1.14 34.60 -26.50
C ILE A 1112 2.14 33.93 -27.45
N VAL A 1113 2.48 32.67 -27.20
CA VAL A 1113 3.41 31.88 -28.01
C VAL A 1113 2.67 30.68 -28.61
N THR A 1114 2.60 30.62 -29.93
CA THR A 1114 2.10 29.46 -30.68
C THR A 1114 3.22 28.45 -30.91
N GLN A 1115 2.99 27.19 -30.58
CA GLN A 1115 3.95 26.13 -30.85
C GLN A 1115 3.71 25.61 -32.27
N LYS A 1116 4.69 25.80 -33.17
CA LYS A 1116 4.64 25.12 -34.47
C LYS A 1116 4.85 23.63 -34.23
N SER A 1117 3.89 22.83 -34.64
CA SER A 1117 3.96 21.36 -34.59
C SER A 1117 5.22 20.86 -35.32
N GLN A 1118 6.27 20.54 -34.57
CA GLN A 1118 7.28 19.56 -35.01
C GLN A 1118 6.60 18.18 -34.91
N LYS A 1119 5.72 17.89 -35.86
CA LYS A 1119 5.22 16.54 -36.12
C LYS A 1119 5.65 16.17 -37.52
N GLU A 1120 6.92 15.80 -37.64
CA GLU A 1120 7.40 14.83 -38.64
C GLU A 1120 7.59 13.49 -37.95
#